data_AF-A0A1H9CG00-F1
#
_entry.id   AF-A0A1H9CG00-F1
#
_cell.length_a   1.000
_cell.length_b   1.000
_cell.length_c   1.000
_cell.angle_alpha   90.00
_cell.angle_beta   90.00
_cell.angle_gamma   90.00
#
_symmetry.space_group_name_H-M   'P 1'
#
loop_
_entity.id
_entity.type
_entity.pdbx_description
1 polymer ?
#
loop_
_entity_poly.entity_id
_entity_poly.type
_entity_poly.pdbx_seq_one_letter_code
_entity_poly.pdbx_strand_id
1 'polypeptide(L)'
;MTDQISIKTEQLSIGYRSDLIKDIGLSVRPGKIVILIGPNGCGKTTLLKTLTGELKSRGGVVYIDGEDRNSLKASEIAKKVSLVMTYKIKPELMTIREVVEIGRYPYTGNLGILSDADKEKVREAMEWTDVADLGSELFSNISDGQKQRVLLARAICQEPEILILDEPTSFLDIRHKLDILTKIRAFAREKNVAVLMSLHELEIARNLSDTVVALGEGAIQMIGSPEEVFTEGFIRKLYHIENIDTQLLGAMPWMDNLENKDVTINKNAAKDMPEMVDNISYNRSNHKAKVIMIQGTMSNAGKSVIAAGLCRIFSDEGFKVAPFKSQNMALNSYITKDGLEMGRAQVMQAECARIEPQAIMNPILLKPTSDVGSQVIVNGKVVGNMKAMEYFQHKKDYIRDILDAYDKLSNMVDIIVVEGAGSPVEMNLKKDDIVNMGLAQMLDAPVLLVGDIDRGGVFPQLLGTLDLFEQEERDRVKGLIVNKFRGDSRLFEDGVRILEERGKTKVVGVVPYMQVKLDDEDSLSERFEKREVKEFDIAVIRLKHISNFTDFDTFEQLEDVSLRYITSPEELGAPDMIIIPGSKNTLADLREIKENGIADAVIKKAQSGTCIFGICGGYQMLGRRVEDPFGVEDGGTETGLGLIPVDTTLENEKVRTVFSGKVMSATGVLKNLTEKPVQGYEIHMGKTVPYEEATLFTSEQTGYCVGNVYGTYIHGFFDKKEIVSTVISDISKNQGKNISTQAVKDYSLFKDSQYDILAKELKESLDMDYIYQMMGIDSNR
;
A
#
# COMPACT_ATOMS: atom_id res chain seq x y z
N MET A 1 -19.50 -44.01 19.52
CA MET A 1 -19.03 -43.17 18.40
C MET A 1 -17.62 -42.76 18.76
N THR A 2 -16.65 -43.19 17.95
CA THR A 2 -15.21 -42.99 18.17
C THR A 2 -14.89 -41.49 18.28
N ASP A 3 -13.99 -41.16 19.20
CA ASP A 3 -13.48 -39.81 19.52
C ASP A 3 -12.52 -39.32 18.39
N GLN A 4 -12.99 -39.37 17.13
CA GLN A 4 -12.16 -39.12 15.96
C GLN A 4 -11.87 -37.61 15.85
N ILE A 5 -10.58 -37.27 15.72
CA ILE A 5 -10.07 -35.91 15.60
C ILE A 5 -9.46 -35.75 14.20
N SER A 6 -9.97 -34.79 13.44
CA SER A 6 -9.51 -34.54 12.07
C SER A 6 -8.22 -33.73 12.02
N ILE A 7 -8.07 -32.71 12.88
CA ILE A 7 -6.81 -32.00 13.10
C ILE A 7 -6.47 -32.04 14.58
N LYS A 8 -5.22 -32.40 14.91
CA LYS A 8 -4.67 -32.26 16.27
C LYS A 8 -3.30 -31.59 16.23
N THR A 9 -2.99 -30.72 17.17
CA THR A 9 -1.62 -30.21 17.37
C THR A 9 -1.08 -30.58 18.74
N GLU A 10 0.22 -30.84 18.80
CA GLU A 10 0.92 -31.11 20.05
C GLU A 10 2.17 -30.23 20.14
N GLN A 11 2.22 -29.37 21.16
CA GLN A 11 3.33 -28.44 21.44
C GLN A 11 3.75 -27.61 20.22
N LEU A 12 2.79 -27.28 19.34
CA LEU A 12 3.09 -26.63 18.08
C LEU A 12 3.62 -25.21 18.32
N SER A 13 4.74 -24.91 17.69
CA SER A 13 5.34 -23.57 17.70
C SER A 13 5.36 -23.02 16.28
N ILE A 14 4.84 -21.81 16.10
CA ILE A 14 4.66 -21.17 14.80
C ILE A 14 5.36 -19.82 14.77
N GLY A 15 5.77 -19.37 13.59
CA GLY A 15 6.42 -18.07 13.38
C GLY A 15 7.26 -18.05 12.12
N TYR A 16 7.80 -16.88 11.78
CA TYR A 16 8.65 -16.69 10.60
C TYR A 16 10.13 -16.77 10.99
N ARG A 17 10.74 -15.63 11.38
CA ARG A 17 12.15 -15.56 11.84
C ARG A 17 12.31 -15.94 13.31
N SER A 18 11.35 -15.54 14.15
CA SER A 18 11.24 -15.92 15.56
C SER A 18 9.94 -16.66 15.82
N ASP A 19 9.85 -17.33 16.98
CA ASP A 19 8.60 -17.93 17.43
C ASP A 19 7.58 -16.81 17.72
N LEU A 20 6.42 -16.89 17.09
CA LEU A 20 5.29 -15.97 17.29
C LEU A 20 4.32 -16.51 18.35
N ILE A 21 4.00 -17.80 18.29
CA ILE A 21 3.17 -18.50 19.27
C ILE A 21 3.81 -19.86 19.56
N LYS A 22 3.84 -20.23 20.85
CA LYS A 22 4.39 -21.50 21.33
C LYS A 22 3.32 -22.35 22.00
N ASP A 23 3.62 -23.64 22.12
CA ASP A 23 2.85 -24.62 22.88
C ASP A 23 1.36 -24.70 22.48
N ILE A 24 1.11 -24.67 21.17
CA ILE A 24 -0.24 -24.72 20.62
C ILE A 24 -0.75 -26.17 20.65
N GLY A 25 -1.74 -26.42 21.51
CA GLY A 25 -2.53 -27.65 21.54
C GLY A 25 -3.98 -27.37 21.16
N LEU A 26 -4.39 -27.74 19.95
CA LEU A 26 -5.78 -27.64 19.50
C LEU A 26 -6.24 -28.95 18.87
N SER A 27 -7.57 -29.14 18.85
CA SER A 27 -8.19 -30.27 18.16
C SER A 27 -9.46 -29.83 17.44
N VAL A 28 -9.67 -30.34 16.23
CA VAL A 28 -10.85 -30.09 15.41
C VAL A 28 -11.50 -31.43 15.10
N ARG A 29 -12.78 -31.58 15.46
CA ARG A 29 -13.55 -32.82 15.24
C ARG A 29 -14.38 -32.72 13.95
N PRO A 30 -14.69 -33.85 13.29
CA PRO A 30 -15.65 -33.89 12.19
C PRO A 30 -16.99 -33.26 12.57
N GLY A 31 -17.58 -32.50 11.64
CA GLY A 31 -18.86 -31.83 11.83
C GLY A 31 -18.88 -30.67 12.83
N LYS A 32 -17.71 -30.27 13.35
CA LYS A 32 -17.54 -29.17 14.29
C LYS A 32 -16.86 -27.98 13.64
N ILE A 33 -17.27 -26.78 14.07
CA ILE A 33 -16.70 -25.51 13.65
C ILE A 33 -15.86 -24.94 14.79
N VAL A 34 -14.57 -24.81 14.55
CA VAL A 34 -13.63 -24.13 15.44
C VAL A 34 -13.35 -22.73 14.87
N ILE A 35 -13.54 -21.69 15.68
CA ILE A 35 -13.30 -20.31 15.26
C ILE A 35 -12.12 -19.71 16.02
N LEU A 36 -11.17 -19.16 15.26
CA LEU A 36 -10.05 -18.38 15.78
C LEU A 36 -10.46 -16.92 15.96
N ILE A 37 -10.29 -16.39 17.17
CA ILE A 37 -10.49 -14.97 17.49
C ILE A 37 -9.21 -14.38 18.10
N GLY A 38 -9.09 -13.05 18.05
CA GLY A 38 -8.02 -12.30 18.68
C GLY A 38 -7.65 -11.04 17.91
N PRO A 39 -6.82 -10.14 18.47
CA PRO A 39 -6.41 -8.90 17.81
C PRO A 39 -5.70 -9.11 16.47
N ASN A 40 -5.60 -8.06 15.67
CA ASN A 40 -4.78 -8.09 14.45
C ASN A 40 -3.30 -8.33 14.81
N GLY A 41 -2.62 -9.15 14.00
CA GLY A 41 -1.23 -9.53 14.25
C GLY A 41 -1.02 -10.59 15.33
N CYS A 42 -2.07 -11.12 15.99
CA CYS A 42 -1.92 -12.13 17.04
C CYS A 42 -1.52 -13.53 16.53
N GLY A 43 -1.51 -13.75 15.21
CA GLY A 43 -1.03 -14.99 14.58
C GLY A 43 -2.09 -15.98 14.08
N LYS A 44 -3.36 -15.57 13.95
CA LYS A 44 -4.45 -16.39 13.36
C LYS A 44 -4.08 -16.97 11.99
N THR A 45 -3.77 -16.12 11.01
CA THR A 45 -3.36 -16.53 9.66
C THR A 45 -2.09 -17.38 9.69
N THR A 46 -1.12 -17.03 10.54
CA THR A 46 0.13 -17.80 10.71
C THR A 46 -0.17 -19.23 11.18
N LEU A 47 -1.10 -19.41 12.13
CA LEU A 47 -1.53 -20.72 12.61
C LEU A 47 -2.18 -21.53 11.49
N LEU A 48 -3.12 -20.94 10.74
CA LEU A 48 -3.78 -21.60 9.61
C LEU A 48 -2.77 -22.04 8.52
N LYS A 49 -1.79 -21.18 8.21
CA LYS A 49 -0.69 -21.49 7.28
C LYS A 49 0.20 -22.62 7.77
N THR A 50 0.45 -22.72 9.07
CA THR A 50 1.25 -23.82 9.62
C THR A 50 0.49 -25.15 9.65
N LEU A 51 -0.83 -25.11 9.92
CA LEU A 51 -1.67 -26.31 9.90
C LEU A 51 -1.80 -26.92 8.50
N THR A 52 -1.96 -26.08 7.47
CA THR A 52 -1.93 -26.48 6.06
C THR A 52 -0.51 -26.77 5.57
N GLY A 53 0.48 -26.22 6.29
CA GLY A 53 1.92 -26.19 6.05
C GLY A 53 2.35 -25.53 4.75
N GLU A 54 1.64 -24.47 4.38
CA GLU A 54 2.21 -23.34 3.64
C GLU A 54 3.38 -22.71 4.41
N LEU A 55 3.36 -22.78 5.75
CA LEU A 55 4.44 -22.34 6.63
C LEU A 55 4.98 -23.52 7.44
N LYS A 56 6.30 -23.74 7.42
CA LYS A 56 6.94 -24.81 8.21
C LYS A 56 6.77 -24.54 9.71
N SER A 57 6.41 -25.58 10.48
CA SER A 57 6.40 -25.48 11.94
C SER A 57 7.82 -25.26 12.48
N ARG A 58 7.93 -24.50 13.57
CA ARG A 58 9.21 -24.25 14.25
C ARG A 58 9.49 -25.25 15.38
N GLY A 59 8.44 -25.94 15.84
CA GLY A 59 8.48 -27.02 16.82
C GLY A 59 7.10 -27.67 16.95
N GLY A 60 7.03 -28.85 17.58
CA GLY A 60 5.80 -29.61 17.73
C GLY A 60 5.31 -30.30 16.45
N VAL A 61 4.16 -30.97 16.55
CA VAL A 61 3.62 -31.85 15.50
C VAL A 61 2.17 -31.46 15.18
N VAL A 62 1.81 -31.59 13.90
CA VAL A 62 0.44 -31.46 13.40
C VAL A 62 -0.01 -32.83 12.90
N TYR A 63 -1.13 -33.33 13.41
CA TYR A 63 -1.73 -34.58 12.97
C TYR A 63 -2.98 -34.32 12.14
N ILE A 64 -3.13 -35.08 11.05
CA ILE A 64 -4.33 -35.13 10.20
C ILE A 64 -4.88 -36.55 10.28
N ASP A 65 -6.09 -36.70 10.80
CA ASP A 65 -6.73 -38.00 11.11
C ASP A 65 -5.85 -38.97 11.93
N GLY A 66 -5.04 -38.42 12.84
CA GLY A 66 -4.16 -39.20 13.72
C GLY A 66 -2.80 -39.56 13.11
N GLU A 67 -2.53 -39.22 11.85
CA GLU A 67 -1.22 -39.37 11.21
C GLU A 67 -0.44 -38.07 11.25
N ASP A 68 0.89 -38.13 11.46
CA ASP A 68 1.74 -36.92 11.38
C ASP A 68 1.66 -36.36 9.96
N ARG A 69 1.24 -35.09 9.82
CA ARG A 69 1.14 -34.39 8.54
C ARG A 69 2.41 -34.52 7.70
N ASN A 70 3.59 -34.48 8.33
CA ASN A 70 4.87 -34.53 7.61
C ASN A 70 5.17 -35.91 7.00
N SER A 71 4.45 -36.96 7.41
CA SER A 71 4.53 -38.30 6.83
C SER A 71 3.57 -38.53 5.65
N LEU A 72 2.55 -37.68 5.50
CA LEU A 72 1.57 -37.77 4.41
C LEU A 72 2.10 -37.13 3.13
N LYS A 73 1.75 -37.69 1.97
CA LYS A 73 2.06 -37.05 0.68
C LYS A 73 1.15 -35.85 0.45
N ALA A 74 1.65 -34.86 -0.28
CA ALA A 74 0.86 -33.68 -0.65
C ALA A 74 -0.46 -34.03 -1.36
N SER A 75 -0.48 -35.08 -2.19
CA SER A 75 -1.69 -35.58 -2.85
C SER A 75 -2.72 -36.20 -1.91
N GLU A 76 -2.29 -36.75 -0.78
CA GLU A 76 -3.17 -37.33 0.24
C GLU A 76 -3.76 -36.21 1.11
N ILE A 77 -2.94 -35.24 1.50
CA ILE A 77 -3.38 -34.03 2.19
C ILE A 77 -4.38 -33.26 1.32
N ALA A 78 -4.10 -33.09 0.03
CA ALA A 78 -4.98 -32.40 -0.91
C ALA A 78 -6.30 -33.12 -1.21
N LYS A 79 -6.51 -34.36 -0.76
CA LYS A 79 -7.84 -35.00 -0.80
C LYS A 79 -8.64 -34.79 0.48
N LYS A 80 -7.95 -34.50 1.58
CA LYS A 80 -8.54 -34.37 2.91
C LYS A 80 -8.77 -32.93 3.32
N VAL A 81 -7.86 -32.02 2.96
CA VAL A 81 -7.83 -30.64 3.42
C VAL A 81 -8.02 -29.68 2.25
N SER A 82 -8.99 -28.79 2.37
CA SER A 82 -9.14 -27.64 1.47
C SER A 82 -8.98 -26.32 2.22
N LEU A 83 -8.51 -25.29 1.52
CA LEU A 83 -8.21 -23.98 2.09
C LEU A 83 -8.74 -22.83 1.24
N VAL A 84 -9.20 -21.79 1.95
CA VAL A 84 -9.47 -20.46 1.40
C VAL A 84 -8.76 -19.47 2.30
N MET A 85 -7.79 -18.75 1.75
CA MET A 85 -6.97 -17.79 2.50
C MET A 85 -7.24 -16.37 2.01
N THR A 86 -6.87 -15.38 2.81
CA THR A 86 -7.08 -13.94 2.55
C THR A 86 -6.26 -13.37 1.39
N TYR A 87 -5.28 -14.10 0.83
CA TYR A 87 -4.46 -13.60 -0.26
C TYR A 87 -5.20 -13.59 -1.60
N LYS A 88 -4.95 -12.55 -2.42
CA LYS A 88 -5.53 -12.45 -3.76
C LYS A 88 -4.86 -13.45 -4.71
N ILE A 89 -5.57 -14.51 -5.10
CA ILE A 89 -5.14 -15.34 -6.23
C ILE A 89 -5.25 -14.53 -7.53
N LYS A 90 -4.30 -14.72 -8.44
CA LYS A 90 -4.32 -14.15 -9.78
C LYS A 90 -4.22 -15.27 -10.82
N PRO A 91 -5.29 -16.04 -11.06
CA PRO A 91 -5.28 -17.14 -12.02
C PRO A 91 -5.23 -16.69 -13.50
N GLU A 92 -4.80 -15.46 -13.79
CA GLU A 92 -4.79 -14.83 -15.13
C GLU A 92 -6.08 -15.09 -15.94
N LEU A 93 -5.97 -15.49 -17.21
CA LEU A 93 -7.06 -15.65 -18.21
C LEU A 93 -8.04 -16.80 -17.92
N MET A 94 -8.09 -17.31 -16.69
CA MET A 94 -9.03 -18.35 -16.31
C MET A 94 -10.43 -17.80 -16.10
N THR A 95 -11.39 -18.49 -16.68
CA THR A 95 -12.81 -18.34 -16.37
C THR A 95 -13.11 -18.80 -14.96
N ILE A 96 -14.21 -18.31 -14.40
CA ILE A 96 -14.67 -18.69 -13.06
C ILE A 96 -14.85 -20.21 -12.96
N ARG A 97 -15.42 -20.84 -13.99
CA ARG A 97 -15.57 -22.29 -14.03
C ARG A 97 -14.22 -23.00 -13.94
N GLU A 98 -13.22 -22.57 -14.72
CA GLU A 98 -11.88 -23.15 -14.70
C GLU A 98 -11.22 -23.00 -13.33
N VAL A 99 -11.43 -21.87 -12.64
CA VAL A 99 -10.92 -21.67 -11.26
C VAL A 99 -11.55 -22.65 -10.28
N VAL A 100 -12.84 -22.95 -10.41
CA VAL A 100 -13.51 -23.96 -9.57
C VAL A 100 -13.03 -25.36 -9.92
N GLU A 101 -12.86 -25.66 -11.20
CA GLU A 101 -12.34 -26.94 -11.71
C GLU A 101 -10.98 -27.31 -11.10
N ILE A 102 -10.14 -26.33 -10.72
CA ILE A 102 -8.88 -26.56 -10.00
C ILE A 102 -9.09 -27.38 -8.71
N GLY A 103 -10.22 -27.19 -8.02
CA GLY A 103 -10.53 -27.93 -6.80
C GLY A 103 -10.64 -29.45 -7.01
N ARG A 104 -10.80 -29.92 -8.26
CA ARG A 104 -10.87 -31.35 -8.59
C ARG A 104 -9.53 -31.96 -8.99
N TYR A 105 -8.45 -31.19 -9.15
CA TYR A 105 -7.12 -31.73 -9.50
C TYR A 105 -6.62 -32.90 -8.62
N PRO A 106 -6.91 -32.97 -7.30
CA PRO A 106 -6.52 -34.12 -6.48
C PRO A 106 -7.09 -35.47 -6.99
N TYR A 107 -8.12 -35.45 -7.83
CA TYR A 107 -8.81 -36.63 -8.35
C TYR A 107 -8.48 -36.96 -9.83
N THR A 108 -7.79 -36.08 -10.55
CA THR A 108 -7.62 -36.18 -12.02
C THR A 108 -6.41 -36.99 -12.51
N GLY A 109 -5.64 -37.60 -11.59
CA GLY A 109 -4.39 -38.28 -11.92
C GLY A 109 -3.34 -37.37 -12.58
N ASN A 110 -2.33 -37.95 -13.25
CA ASN A 110 -1.19 -37.20 -13.80
C ASN A 110 -1.53 -36.34 -15.03
N LEU A 111 -2.64 -36.62 -15.72
CA LEU A 111 -3.04 -35.92 -16.94
C LEU A 111 -3.95 -34.72 -16.67
N GLY A 112 -4.44 -34.52 -15.44
CA GLY A 112 -5.26 -33.36 -15.10
C GLY A 112 -6.66 -33.36 -15.73
N ILE A 113 -7.13 -34.50 -16.25
CA ILE A 113 -8.40 -34.58 -17.00
C ILE A 113 -9.56 -34.84 -16.04
N LEU A 114 -10.57 -33.98 -16.11
CA LEU A 114 -11.81 -34.11 -15.33
C LEU A 114 -12.76 -35.15 -15.92
N SER A 115 -13.27 -36.03 -15.08
CA SER A 115 -14.37 -36.92 -15.44
C SER A 115 -15.70 -36.16 -15.48
N ASP A 116 -16.74 -36.74 -16.07
CA ASP A 116 -18.07 -36.13 -16.05
C ASP A 116 -18.64 -36.03 -14.63
N ALA A 117 -18.23 -36.95 -13.73
CA ALA A 117 -18.53 -36.84 -12.31
C ALA A 117 -17.86 -35.63 -11.65
N ASP A 118 -16.60 -35.31 -12.01
CA ASP A 118 -15.90 -34.13 -11.48
C ASP A 118 -16.55 -32.83 -11.96
N LYS A 119 -16.95 -32.76 -13.24
CA LYS A 119 -17.67 -31.60 -13.79
C LYS A 119 -19.00 -31.36 -13.08
N GLU A 120 -19.68 -32.43 -12.69
CA GLU A 120 -20.93 -32.32 -11.93
C GLU A 120 -20.68 -31.77 -10.52
N LYS A 121 -19.60 -32.19 -9.85
CA LYS A 121 -19.20 -31.62 -8.54
C LYS A 121 -18.85 -30.14 -8.63
N VAL A 122 -18.23 -29.72 -9.72
CA VAL A 122 -17.96 -28.30 -10.00
C VAL A 122 -19.27 -27.52 -10.14
N ARG A 123 -20.22 -28.05 -10.93
CA ARG A 123 -21.54 -27.43 -11.12
C ARG A 123 -22.28 -27.27 -9.78
N GLU A 124 -22.36 -28.35 -8.99
CA GLU A 124 -23.00 -28.34 -7.66
C GLU A 124 -22.38 -27.28 -6.74
N ALA A 125 -21.05 -27.15 -6.72
CA ALA A 125 -20.36 -26.17 -5.88
C ALA A 125 -20.57 -24.71 -6.34
N MET A 126 -20.63 -24.47 -7.65
CA MET A 126 -20.93 -23.16 -8.22
C MET A 126 -22.38 -22.73 -7.94
N GLU A 127 -23.32 -23.68 -7.91
CA GLU A 127 -24.70 -23.43 -7.51
C GLU A 127 -24.81 -23.15 -6.01
N TRP A 128 -24.13 -23.95 -5.19
CA TRP A 128 -24.13 -23.76 -3.73
C TRP A 128 -23.61 -22.37 -3.33
N THR A 129 -22.63 -21.84 -4.06
CA THR A 129 -22.04 -20.51 -3.83
C THR A 129 -22.71 -19.40 -4.66
N ASP A 130 -23.79 -19.70 -5.37
CA ASP A 130 -24.52 -18.84 -6.33
C ASP A 130 -23.60 -17.99 -7.25
N VAL A 131 -22.62 -18.67 -7.89
CA VAL A 131 -21.74 -18.14 -8.95
C VAL A 131 -21.91 -18.89 -10.28
N ALA A 132 -22.89 -19.79 -10.39
CA ALA A 132 -23.14 -20.59 -11.59
C ALA A 132 -23.33 -19.75 -12.86
N ASP A 133 -24.07 -18.65 -12.77
CA ASP A 133 -24.35 -17.74 -13.90
C ASP A 133 -23.11 -16.99 -14.41
N LEU A 134 -22.03 -16.97 -13.62
CA LEU A 134 -20.79 -16.28 -13.96
C LEU A 134 -19.75 -17.21 -14.58
N GLY A 135 -20.06 -18.50 -14.80
CA GLY A 135 -19.04 -19.50 -15.09
C GLY A 135 -18.14 -19.23 -16.30
N SER A 136 -18.64 -18.53 -17.33
CA SER A 136 -17.87 -18.14 -18.51
C SER A 136 -17.11 -16.81 -18.37
N GLU A 137 -17.39 -16.03 -17.33
CA GLU A 137 -16.71 -14.76 -17.09
C GLU A 137 -15.29 -15.02 -16.59
N LEU A 138 -14.37 -14.10 -16.93
CA LEU A 138 -13.01 -14.13 -16.41
C LEU A 138 -13.00 -13.82 -14.92
N PHE A 139 -12.20 -14.56 -14.14
CA PHE A 139 -12.06 -14.34 -12.70
C PHE A 139 -11.57 -12.91 -12.37
N SER A 140 -10.84 -12.26 -13.28
CA SER A 140 -10.39 -10.87 -13.15
C SER A 140 -11.53 -9.84 -13.20
N ASN A 141 -12.65 -10.16 -13.86
CA ASN A 141 -13.69 -9.21 -14.22
C ASN A 141 -14.84 -9.12 -13.19
N ILE A 142 -14.75 -9.88 -12.09
CA ILE A 142 -15.77 -9.94 -11.05
C ILE A 142 -15.36 -9.20 -9.77
N SER A 143 -16.34 -8.85 -8.95
CA SER A 143 -16.11 -8.17 -7.67
C SER A 143 -15.33 -9.04 -6.68
N ASP A 144 -14.63 -8.42 -5.72
CA ASP A 144 -13.87 -9.17 -4.72
C ASP A 144 -14.78 -10.08 -3.86
N GLY A 145 -16.04 -9.69 -3.62
CA GLY A 145 -17.04 -10.55 -2.99
C GLY A 145 -17.45 -11.75 -3.86
N GLN A 146 -17.59 -11.57 -5.17
CA GLN A 146 -17.82 -12.69 -6.10
C GLN A 146 -16.60 -13.61 -6.15
N LYS A 147 -15.37 -13.08 -6.15
CA LYS A 147 -14.13 -13.87 -6.14
C LYS A 147 -14.06 -14.75 -4.90
N GLN A 148 -14.45 -14.21 -3.74
CA GLN A 148 -14.53 -14.96 -2.50
C GLN A 148 -15.47 -16.17 -2.59
N ARG A 149 -16.64 -15.99 -3.23
CA ARG A 149 -17.61 -17.07 -3.46
C ARG A 149 -17.06 -18.12 -4.44
N VAL A 150 -16.36 -17.71 -5.50
CA VAL A 150 -15.69 -18.62 -6.43
C VAL A 150 -14.60 -19.45 -5.73
N LEU A 151 -13.80 -18.82 -4.86
CA LEU A 151 -12.78 -19.51 -4.07
C LEU A 151 -13.38 -20.54 -3.11
N LEU A 152 -14.53 -20.21 -2.51
CA LEU A 152 -15.26 -21.14 -1.67
C LEU A 152 -15.85 -22.30 -2.49
N ALA A 153 -16.33 -22.03 -3.72
CA ALA A 153 -16.82 -23.06 -4.63
C ALA A 153 -15.71 -24.05 -4.99
N ARG A 154 -14.51 -23.54 -5.32
CA ARG A 154 -13.30 -24.33 -5.55
C ARG A 154 -12.96 -25.20 -4.34
N ALA A 155 -13.04 -24.65 -3.13
CA ALA A 155 -12.72 -25.38 -1.93
C ALA A 155 -13.74 -26.49 -1.62
N ILE A 156 -15.02 -26.23 -1.87
CA ILE A 156 -16.10 -27.19 -1.62
C ILE A 156 -16.13 -28.29 -2.68
N CYS A 157 -15.90 -27.98 -3.95
CA CYS A 157 -15.92 -28.99 -5.00
C CYS A 157 -14.80 -30.02 -4.82
N GLN A 158 -13.75 -29.71 -4.05
CA GLN A 158 -12.71 -30.65 -3.64
C GLN A 158 -13.23 -31.75 -2.72
N GLU A 159 -14.44 -31.64 -2.16
CA GLU A 159 -15.02 -32.57 -1.18
C GLU A 159 -14.11 -32.85 0.04
N PRO A 160 -13.67 -31.78 0.74
CA PRO A 160 -12.72 -31.93 1.85
C PRO A 160 -13.37 -32.56 3.09
N GLU A 161 -12.59 -33.33 3.83
CA GLU A 161 -12.91 -33.76 5.21
C GLU A 161 -12.63 -32.64 6.23
N ILE A 162 -11.70 -31.73 5.86
CA ILE A 162 -11.24 -30.60 6.65
C ILE A 162 -11.27 -29.33 5.79
N LEU A 163 -12.02 -28.32 6.22
CA LEU A 163 -12.11 -27.02 5.55
C LEU A 163 -11.48 -25.93 6.42
N ILE A 164 -10.43 -25.29 5.90
CA ILE A 164 -9.72 -24.20 6.57
C ILE A 164 -10.02 -22.87 5.86
N LEU A 165 -10.52 -21.89 6.61
CA LEU A 165 -10.94 -20.60 6.04
C LEU A 165 -10.33 -19.43 6.81
N ASP A 166 -9.52 -18.61 6.15
CA ASP A 166 -9.06 -17.34 6.71
C ASP A 166 -9.99 -16.22 6.26
N GLU A 167 -10.75 -15.66 7.20
CA GLU A 167 -11.72 -14.58 7.01
C GLU A 167 -12.62 -14.76 5.77
N PRO A 168 -13.41 -15.86 5.71
CA PRO A 168 -14.13 -16.25 4.50
C PRO A 168 -15.18 -15.25 4.01
N THR A 169 -15.48 -14.22 4.81
CA THR A 169 -16.55 -13.25 4.55
C THR A 169 -16.05 -11.82 4.39
N SER A 170 -14.73 -11.63 4.34
CA SER A 170 -14.14 -10.35 3.96
C SER A 170 -14.63 -9.95 2.56
N PHE A 171 -14.88 -8.65 2.37
CA PHE A 171 -15.40 -8.06 1.12
C PHE A 171 -16.85 -8.45 0.73
N LEU A 172 -17.60 -9.10 1.63
CA LEU A 172 -19.03 -9.38 1.43
C LEU A 172 -19.93 -8.40 2.18
N ASP A 173 -21.04 -8.03 1.56
CA ASP A 173 -22.14 -7.36 2.27
C ASP A 173 -22.80 -8.29 3.29
N ILE A 174 -23.65 -7.71 4.15
CA ILE A 174 -24.32 -8.41 5.27
C ILE A 174 -25.15 -9.60 4.78
N ARG A 175 -25.86 -9.46 3.64
CA ARG A 175 -26.73 -10.52 3.12
C ARG A 175 -25.91 -11.72 2.70
N HIS A 176 -24.89 -11.51 1.86
CA HIS A 176 -24.05 -12.59 1.34
C HIS A 176 -23.18 -13.21 2.43
N LYS A 177 -22.73 -12.43 3.41
CA LYS A 177 -22.03 -12.92 4.59
C LYS A 177 -22.87 -13.92 5.37
N LEU A 178 -24.10 -13.54 5.74
CA LEU A 178 -24.99 -14.42 6.51
C LEU A 178 -25.38 -15.68 5.73
N ASP A 179 -25.60 -15.56 4.42
CA ASP A 179 -25.88 -16.70 3.54
C ASP A 179 -24.72 -17.71 3.55
N ILE A 180 -23.49 -17.27 3.25
CA ILE A 180 -22.32 -18.14 3.21
C ILE A 180 -22.06 -18.81 4.55
N LEU A 181 -22.13 -18.08 5.66
CA LEU A 181 -21.87 -18.64 6.98
C LEU A 181 -22.92 -19.68 7.37
N THR A 182 -24.19 -19.44 7.02
CA THR A 182 -25.27 -20.42 7.22
C THR A 182 -25.04 -21.67 6.40
N LYS A 183 -24.63 -21.50 5.13
CA LYS A 183 -24.28 -22.60 4.23
C LYS A 183 -23.06 -23.39 4.72
N ILE A 184 -21.98 -22.73 5.18
CA ILE A 184 -20.81 -23.38 5.80
C ILE A 184 -21.24 -24.20 7.02
N ARG A 185 -22.14 -23.67 7.86
CA ARG A 185 -22.65 -24.41 9.02
C ARG A 185 -23.42 -25.66 8.63
N ALA A 186 -24.28 -25.56 7.63
CA ALA A 186 -24.99 -26.72 7.09
C ALA A 186 -24.01 -27.73 6.50
N PHE A 187 -23.05 -27.27 5.69
CA PHE A 187 -22.01 -28.10 5.09
C PHE A 187 -21.19 -28.87 6.12
N ALA A 188 -20.71 -28.20 7.17
CA ALA A 188 -19.99 -28.85 8.27
C ALA A 188 -20.81 -30.01 8.86
N ARG A 189 -22.07 -29.77 9.21
CA ARG A 189 -22.92 -30.74 9.90
C ARG A 189 -23.40 -31.88 8.99
N GLU A 190 -23.88 -31.55 7.80
CA GLU A 190 -24.49 -32.51 6.88
C GLU A 190 -23.45 -33.39 6.19
N LYS A 191 -22.27 -32.82 5.87
CA LYS A 191 -21.17 -33.54 5.23
C LYS A 191 -20.14 -34.05 6.25
N ASN A 192 -20.38 -33.82 7.54
CA ASN A 192 -19.49 -34.20 8.64
C ASN A 192 -18.05 -33.68 8.48
N VAL A 193 -17.91 -32.45 7.97
CA VAL A 193 -16.63 -31.79 7.68
C VAL A 193 -16.15 -31.02 8.90
N ALA A 194 -14.88 -31.18 9.25
CA ALA A 194 -14.20 -30.39 10.27
C ALA A 194 -13.88 -29.00 9.72
N VAL A 195 -14.41 -27.93 10.33
CA VAL A 195 -14.18 -26.55 9.87
C VAL A 195 -13.33 -25.81 10.88
N LEU A 196 -12.24 -25.20 10.41
CA LEU A 196 -11.42 -24.29 11.20
C LEU A 196 -11.33 -22.95 10.48
N MET A 197 -11.78 -21.87 11.11
CA MET A 197 -11.78 -20.57 10.45
C MET A 197 -11.49 -19.39 11.36
N SER A 198 -11.02 -18.29 10.79
CA SER A 198 -10.88 -17.00 11.51
C SER A 198 -12.05 -16.06 11.18
N LEU A 199 -12.52 -15.32 12.18
CA LEU A 199 -13.52 -14.24 12.01
C LEU A 199 -13.15 -13.03 12.88
N HIS A 200 -13.51 -11.83 12.39
CA HIS A 200 -13.35 -10.57 13.14
C HIS A 200 -14.61 -10.16 13.92
N GLU A 201 -15.78 -10.62 13.46
CA GLU A 201 -17.08 -10.26 14.04
C GLU A 201 -17.41 -11.20 15.20
N LEU A 202 -17.22 -10.72 16.42
CA LEU A 202 -17.36 -11.51 17.65
C LEU A 202 -18.74 -12.13 17.84
N GLU A 203 -19.82 -11.40 17.53
CA GLU A 203 -21.19 -11.92 17.64
C GLU A 203 -21.42 -13.11 16.70
N ILE A 204 -20.94 -13.01 15.46
CA ILE A 204 -21.05 -14.08 14.47
C ILE A 204 -20.19 -15.25 14.89
N ALA A 205 -18.97 -15.00 15.33
CA ALA A 205 -18.09 -16.04 15.86
C ALA A 205 -18.78 -16.82 16.97
N ARG A 206 -19.33 -16.13 17.98
CA ARG A 206 -20.08 -16.74 19.08
C ARG A 206 -21.23 -17.62 18.60
N ASN A 207 -22.06 -17.11 17.69
CA ASN A 207 -23.28 -17.79 17.27
C ASN A 207 -23.03 -18.97 16.30
N LEU A 208 -21.82 -19.05 15.73
CA LEU A 208 -21.47 -20.02 14.68
C LEU A 208 -20.52 -21.12 15.16
N SER A 209 -19.61 -20.82 16.09
CA SER A 209 -18.62 -21.79 16.58
C SER A 209 -19.22 -22.85 17.48
N ASP A 210 -18.73 -24.09 17.36
CA ASP A 210 -18.82 -25.10 18.43
C ASP A 210 -17.69 -24.94 19.46
N THR A 211 -16.54 -24.40 19.03
CA THR A 211 -15.37 -24.17 19.88
C THR A 211 -14.66 -22.91 19.42
N VAL A 212 -14.15 -22.14 20.38
CA VAL A 212 -13.44 -20.88 20.13
C VAL A 212 -12.00 -21.02 20.60
N VAL A 213 -11.06 -20.57 19.79
CA VAL A 213 -9.64 -20.47 20.13
C VAL A 213 -9.26 -18.99 20.15
N ALA A 214 -8.99 -18.47 21.33
CA ALA A 214 -8.61 -17.09 21.53
C ALA A 214 -7.08 -16.94 21.54
N LEU A 215 -6.57 -16.13 20.61
CA LEU A 215 -5.13 -15.89 20.39
C LEU A 215 -4.77 -14.45 20.79
N GLY A 216 -3.75 -14.30 21.63
CA GLY A 216 -3.30 -13.00 22.12
C GLY A 216 -1.95 -13.10 22.81
N GLU A 217 -1.20 -12.00 22.89
CA GLU A 217 0.09 -11.92 23.62
C GLU A 217 1.10 -13.03 23.27
N GLY A 218 1.09 -13.54 22.04
CA GLY A 218 2.00 -14.61 21.60
C GLY A 218 1.69 -16.01 22.16
N ALA A 219 0.46 -16.25 22.63
CA ALA A 219 0.00 -17.55 23.14
C ALA A 219 -1.47 -17.80 22.78
N ILE A 220 -1.92 -19.06 22.95
CA ILE A 220 -3.34 -19.35 23.06
C ILE A 220 -3.78 -18.96 24.47
N GLN A 221 -4.67 -17.98 24.54
CA GLN A 221 -5.18 -17.44 25.81
C GLN A 221 -6.29 -18.33 26.38
N MET A 222 -7.13 -18.90 25.52
CA MET A 222 -8.22 -19.79 25.91
C MET A 222 -8.69 -20.66 24.74
N ILE A 223 -9.08 -21.90 25.03
CA ILE A 223 -9.86 -22.76 24.13
C ILE A 223 -11.07 -23.24 24.92
N GLY A 224 -12.27 -23.03 24.39
CA GLY A 224 -13.49 -23.39 25.09
C GLY A 224 -14.74 -23.29 24.22
N SER A 225 -15.89 -23.56 24.83
CA SER A 225 -17.18 -23.29 24.21
C SER A 225 -17.39 -21.78 24.03
N PRO A 226 -18.32 -21.35 23.16
CA PRO A 226 -18.64 -19.94 23.02
C PRO A 226 -19.03 -19.28 24.35
N GLU A 227 -19.74 -19.99 25.21
CA GLU A 227 -20.18 -19.50 26.53
C GLU A 227 -18.98 -19.25 27.47
N GLU A 228 -17.95 -20.09 27.41
CA GLU A 228 -16.74 -19.95 28.24
C GLU A 228 -15.85 -18.80 27.77
N VAL A 229 -15.74 -18.62 26.45
CA VAL A 229 -14.80 -17.65 25.85
C VAL A 229 -15.42 -16.25 25.74
N PHE A 230 -16.70 -16.14 25.38
CA PHE A 230 -17.37 -14.84 25.22
C PHE A 230 -17.92 -14.30 26.54
N THR A 231 -17.05 -14.19 27.55
CA THR A 231 -17.34 -13.44 28.78
C THR A 231 -16.81 -12.00 28.66
N GLU A 232 -17.47 -11.05 29.33
CA GLU A 232 -17.10 -9.63 29.25
C GLU A 232 -15.64 -9.41 29.64
N GLY A 233 -15.25 -9.92 30.81
CA GLY A 233 -13.89 -9.74 31.32
C GLY A 233 -12.83 -10.32 30.40
N PHE A 234 -13.06 -11.51 29.84
CA PHE A 234 -12.09 -12.15 28.96
C PHE A 234 -11.97 -11.44 27.61
N ILE A 235 -13.10 -11.12 26.96
CA ILE A 235 -13.10 -10.43 25.67
C ILE A 235 -12.47 -9.04 25.81
N ARG A 236 -12.79 -8.31 26.89
CA ARG A 236 -12.17 -7.02 27.15
C ARG A 236 -10.66 -7.11 27.30
N LYS A 237 -10.19 -8.10 28.06
CA LYS A 237 -8.76 -8.34 28.25
C LYS A 237 -8.07 -8.76 26.94
N LEU A 238 -8.65 -9.71 26.21
CA LEU A 238 -8.11 -10.26 24.96
C LEU A 238 -7.86 -9.18 23.90
N TYR A 239 -8.74 -8.17 23.84
CA TYR A 239 -8.65 -7.05 22.90
C TYR A 239 -8.07 -5.76 23.50
N HIS A 240 -7.61 -5.80 24.76
CA HIS A 240 -7.08 -4.64 25.49
C HIS A 240 -8.04 -3.44 25.57
N ILE A 241 -9.33 -3.72 25.80
CA ILE A 241 -10.42 -2.73 25.87
C ILE A 241 -11.06 -2.62 27.27
N GLU A 242 -10.33 -2.99 28.33
CA GLU A 242 -10.80 -2.97 29.73
C GLU A 242 -11.24 -1.57 30.19
N ASN A 243 -10.59 -0.52 29.69
CA ASN A 243 -10.85 0.88 30.06
C ASN A 243 -11.59 1.67 28.98
N ILE A 244 -12.21 0.98 28.00
CA ILE A 244 -12.95 1.60 26.90
C ILE A 244 -14.45 1.49 27.20
N ASP A 245 -15.17 2.60 26.99
CA ASP A 245 -16.63 2.59 27.02
C ASP A 245 -17.16 1.80 25.81
N THR A 246 -17.80 0.67 26.10
CA THR A 246 -18.31 -0.26 25.09
C THR A 246 -19.78 -0.04 24.77
N GLN A 247 -20.44 0.99 25.33
CA GLN A 247 -21.84 1.29 25.02
C GLN A 247 -22.09 1.51 23.52
N LEU A 248 -21.09 1.97 22.77
CA LEU A 248 -21.13 2.13 21.32
C LEU A 248 -21.16 0.81 20.53
N LEU A 249 -20.82 -0.33 21.16
CA LEU A 249 -20.87 -1.64 20.51
C LEU A 249 -22.29 -2.22 20.41
N GLY A 250 -23.31 -1.55 20.98
CA GLY A 250 -24.70 -2.03 20.91
C GLY A 250 -24.92 -3.29 21.73
N ALA A 251 -25.61 -4.29 21.15
CA ALA A 251 -25.80 -5.59 21.81
C ALA A 251 -24.44 -6.27 21.98
N MET A 252 -24.01 -6.43 23.22
CA MET A 252 -22.64 -6.85 23.48
C MET A 252 -22.42 -8.33 23.10
N PRO A 253 -21.27 -8.69 22.52
CA PRO A 253 -21.01 -10.06 22.09
C PRO A 253 -20.81 -11.04 23.26
N TRP A 254 -20.66 -10.55 24.49
CA TRP A 254 -20.52 -11.38 25.67
C TRP A 254 -21.86 -11.78 26.29
N MET A 255 -21.88 -12.88 27.04
CA MET A 255 -23.05 -13.32 27.80
C MET A 255 -23.03 -12.68 29.19
N ASP A 256 -24.10 -11.96 29.54
CA ASP A 256 -24.28 -11.50 30.92
C ASP A 256 -24.46 -12.72 31.82
N ASN A 257 -23.67 -12.82 32.89
CA ASN A 257 -23.92 -13.79 33.93
C ASN A 257 -25.31 -13.52 34.52
N LEU A 258 -26.23 -14.49 34.35
CA LEU A 258 -27.45 -14.62 35.14
C LEU A 258 -27.08 -15.02 36.57
N GLU A 259 -26.37 -14.15 37.29
CA GLU A 259 -26.24 -14.13 38.75
C GLU A 259 -25.26 -13.01 39.14
N ASN A 260 -25.77 -11.78 39.24
CA ASN A 260 -25.70 -11.03 40.48
C ASN A 260 -26.62 -9.81 40.41
N LYS A 261 -27.73 -9.94 41.14
CA LYS A 261 -28.51 -8.82 41.63
C LYS A 261 -27.66 -7.99 42.59
N ASP A 262 -27.97 -6.70 42.61
CA ASP A 262 -27.65 -5.73 43.65
C ASP A 262 -26.18 -5.30 43.78
N VAL A 263 -25.82 -4.22 43.08
CA VAL A 263 -24.97 -3.19 43.69
C VAL A 263 -25.61 -1.82 43.52
N THR A 264 -26.02 -1.29 44.67
CA THR A 264 -26.61 0.01 44.93
C THR A 264 -25.72 1.15 44.43
N ILE A 265 -26.32 2.08 43.67
CA ILE A 265 -25.70 3.36 43.33
C ILE A 265 -25.46 4.14 44.63
N ASN A 266 -24.20 4.32 45.00
CA ASN A 266 -23.84 5.26 46.07
C ASN A 266 -23.32 6.56 45.46
N LYS A 267 -24.16 7.59 45.50
CA LYS A 267 -23.76 8.98 45.26
C LYS A 267 -22.91 9.43 46.44
N ASN A 268 -21.59 9.53 46.25
CA ASN A 268 -20.72 10.60 46.79
C ASN A 268 -19.24 10.18 46.72
N ALA A 269 -18.54 10.70 45.72
CA ALA A 269 -17.14 11.12 45.84
C ALA A 269 -16.84 12.10 44.69
N ALA A 270 -17.44 13.28 44.78
CA ALA A 270 -16.87 14.46 44.15
C ALA A 270 -15.72 14.92 45.04
N LYS A 271 -14.48 14.63 44.64
CA LYS A 271 -13.27 15.45 44.80
C LYS A 271 -12.03 14.62 44.43
N ASP A 272 -11.05 15.35 43.90
CA ASP A 272 -9.68 14.92 43.56
C ASP A 272 -9.49 14.24 42.19
N MET A 273 -9.62 15.04 41.13
CA MET A 273 -8.84 14.85 39.90
C MET A 273 -7.54 15.67 40.02
N PRO A 274 -6.36 15.12 39.66
CA PRO A 274 -5.16 15.91 39.51
C PRO A 274 -5.27 16.80 38.26
N GLU A 275 -5.22 18.11 38.47
CA GLU A 275 -4.91 19.11 37.45
C GLU A 275 -3.49 18.88 36.94
N MET A 276 -3.33 18.20 35.79
CA MET A 276 -2.15 18.35 34.94
C MET A 276 -2.51 18.07 33.49
N VAL A 277 -3.00 19.11 32.81
CA VAL A 277 -2.62 19.38 31.43
C VAL A 277 -2.35 20.88 31.40
N ASP A 278 -1.07 21.26 31.41
CA ASP A 278 -0.70 22.63 31.09
C ASP A 278 -1.30 22.95 29.72
N ASN A 279 -2.23 23.91 29.71
CA ASN A 279 -2.69 24.57 28.51
C ASN A 279 -1.46 25.17 27.83
N ILE A 280 -0.95 24.52 26.77
CA ILE A 280 -0.16 25.20 25.76
C ILE A 280 -1.14 26.19 25.11
N SER A 281 -1.24 27.37 25.70
CA SER A 281 -1.96 28.51 25.13
C SER A 281 -1.15 29.00 23.92
N TYR A 282 -1.34 28.33 22.79
CA TYR A 282 -0.80 28.78 21.53
C TYR A 282 -1.46 30.12 21.18
N ASN A 283 -0.64 31.15 21.03
CA ASN A 283 -1.12 32.53 20.92
C ASN A 283 -1.67 32.77 19.50
N ARG A 284 -3.00 32.68 19.37
CA ARG A 284 -3.82 32.79 18.15
C ARG A 284 -3.63 34.05 17.30
N SER A 285 -2.88 35.04 17.78
CA SER A 285 -2.83 36.39 17.22
C SER A 285 -1.73 36.63 16.16
N ASN A 286 -0.95 35.61 15.79
CA ASN A 286 0.23 35.78 14.93
C ASN A 286 0.17 35.13 13.53
N HIS A 287 -0.90 34.43 13.16
CA HIS A 287 -0.98 33.83 11.81
C HIS A 287 -1.37 34.87 10.76
N LYS A 288 -0.42 35.19 9.87
CA LYS A 288 -0.66 36.11 8.74
C LYS A 288 -1.30 35.43 7.54
N ALA A 289 -1.06 34.14 7.35
CA ALA A 289 -1.56 33.39 6.21
C ALA A 289 -3.01 32.93 6.46
N LYS A 290 -3.81 32.93 5.40
CA LYS A 290 -5.10 32.24 5.38
C LYS A 290 -4.85 30.74 5.29
N VAL A 291 -5.75 29.94 5.87
CA VAL A 291 -5.58 28.49 5.92
C VAL A 291 -6.84 27.79 5.44
N ILE A 292 -6.65 26.65 4.79
CA ILE A 292 -7.69 25.69 4.44
C ILE A 292 -7.15 24.30 4.65
N MET A 293 -7.95 23.40 5.22
CA MET A 293 -7.56 22.01 5.44
C MET A 293 -8.41 21.04 4.62
N ILE A 294 -7.75 20.09 3.97
CA ILE A 294 -8.36 19.03 3.18
C ILE A 294 -8.25 17.71 3.94
N GLN A 295 -9.39 17.20 4.38
CA GLN A 295 -9.51 15.88 5.00
C GLN A 295 -10.27 14.94 4.09
N GLY A 296 -10.22 13.65 4.37
CA GLY A 296 -10.81 12.63 3.51
C GLY A 296 -11.37 11.51 4.34
N THR A 297 -12.49 10.94 3.91
CA THR A 297 -13.21 9.87 4.62
C THR A 297 -12.38 8.59 4.76
N MET A 298 -11.35 8.43 3.92
CA MET A 298 -10.41 7.32 3.92
C MET A 298 -9.05 7.69 3.32
N SER A 299 -8.09 6.78 3.44
CA SER A 299 -6.84 6.81 2.66
C SER A 299 -7.14 6.66 1.16
N ASN A 300 -6.46 7.46 0.34
CA ASN A 300 -6.64 7.56 -1.11
C ASN A 300 -7.99 8.09 -1.59
N ALA A 301 -8.76 8.78 -0.73
CA ALA A 301 -9.95 9.52 -1.14
C ALA A 301 -9.65 10.68 -2.12
N GLY A 302 -8.37 11.05 -2.26
CA GLY A 302 -7.89 12.08 -3.17
C GLY A 302 -7.47 13.39 -2.51
N LYS A 303 -7.33 13.43 -1.17
CA LYS A 303 -6.87 14.61 -0.41
C LYS A 303 -5.65 15.30 -1.04
N SER A 304 -4.61 14.52 -1.33
CA SER A 304 -3.33 15.04 -1.83
C SER A 304 -3.46 15.67 -3.22
N VAL A 305 -4.32 15.11 -4.07
CA VAL A 305 -4.64 15.63 -5.42
C VAL A 305 -5.45 16.93 -5.32
N ILE A 306 -6.48 16.96 -4.47
CA ILE A 306 -7.27 18.18 -4.21
C ILE A 306 -6.39 19.28 -3.63
N ALA A 307 -5.54 18.97 -2.65
CA ALA A 307 -4.61 19.92 -2.04
C ALA A 307 -3.61 20.48 -3.06
N ALA A 308 -3.05 19.63 -3.92
CA ALA A 308 -2.14 20.05 -4.99
C ALA A 308 -2.84 20.96 -6.02
N GLY A 309 -4.05 20.61 -6.43
CA GLY A 309 -4.84 21.42 -7.34
C GLY A 309 -5.20 22.79 -6.77
N LEU A 310 -5.63 22.85 -5.50
CA LEU A 310 -5.87 24.13 -4.82
C LEU A 310 -4.59 24.96 -4.69
N CYS A 311 -3.45 24.34 -4.40
CA CYS A 311 -2.15 25.02 -4.41
C CYS A 311 -1.87 25.68 -5.77
N ARG A 312 -2.11 24.97 -6.88
CA ARG A 312 -1.93 25.49 -8.23
C ARG A 312 -2.91 26.62 -8.56
N ILE A 313 -4.20 26.44 -8.26
CA ILE A 313 -5.25 27.45 -8.50
C ILE A 313 -4.93 28.76 -7.77
N PHE A 314 -4.60 28.69 -6.48
CA PHE A 314 -4.26 29.89 -5.70
C PHE A 314 -2.97 30.55 -6.20
N SER A 315 -1.98 29.76 -6.61
CA SER A 315 -0.73 30.28 -7.22
C SER A 315 -1.00 30.95 -8.58
N ASP A 316 -1.87 30.38 -9.41
CA ASP A 316 -2.30 30.95 -10.70
C ASP A 316 -3.00 32.30 -10.53
N GLU A 317 -3.69 32.49 -9.41
CA GLU A 317 -4.36 33.73 -9.05
C GLU A 317 -3.46 34.74 -8.31
N GLY A 318 -2.15 34.44 -8.22
CA GLY A 318 -1.14 35.37 -7.75
C GLY A 318 -0.93 35.40 -6.23
N PHE A 319 -1.54 34.48 -5.47
CA PHE A 319 -1.23 34.32 -4.06
C PHE A 319 0.13 33.62 -3.89
N LYS A 320 0.86 33.99 -2.84
CA LYS A 320 1.96 33.14 -2.34
C LYS A 320 1.33 32.00 -1.56
N VAL A 321 1.60 30.78 -1.97
CA VAL A 321 0.97 29.58 -1.42
C VAL A 321 2.03 28.62 -0.91
N ALA A 322 1.72 27.88 0.16
CA ALA A 322 2.49 26.71 0.52
C ALA A 322 1.60 25.55 0.97
N PRO A 323 2.00 24.30 0.67
CA PRO A 323 1.36 23.14 1.27
C PRO A 323 1.86 22.90 2.69
N PHE A 324 1.05 22.21 3.49
CA PHE A 324 1.46 21.76 4.81
C PHE A 324 0.83 20.42 5.17
N LYS A 325 1.64 19.46 5.62
CA LYS A 325 1.17 18.18 6.14
C LYS A 325 1.98 17.85 7.40
N SER A 326 1.37 18.02 8.56
CA SER A 326 2.05 17.90 9.87
C SER A 326 2.82 16.58 10.02
N GLN A 327 2.21 15.49 9.56
CA GLN A 327 2.83 14.16 9.54
C GLN A 327 2.50 13.45 8.24
N ASN A 328 3.53 12.91 7.60
CA ASN A 328 3.40 12.00 6.48
C ASN A 328 4.06 10.65 6.80
N MET A 329 3.58 9.58 6.18
CA MET A 329 4.20 8.26 6.25
C MET A 329 4.43 7.78 4.82
N ALA A 330 5.68 7.72 4.39
CA ALA A 330 6.03 7.41 3.01
C ALA A 330 7.38 6.70 2.92
N LEU A 331 7.52 5.75 1.99
CA LEU A 331 8.79 5.06 1.74
C LEU A 331 9.74 5.86 0.83
N ASN A 332 9.18 6.76 0.02
CA ASN A 332 9.91 7.56 -0.95
C ASN A 332 9.97 9.01 -0.48
N SER A 333 11.16 9.60 -0.51
CA SER A 333 11.38 10.98 -0.11
C SER A 333 12.20 11.72 -1.15
N TYR A 334 12.02 13.03 -1.19
CA TYR A 334 12.84 13.98 -1.91
C TYR A 334 13.93 14.56 -0.99
N ILE A 335 15.04 14.97 -1.58
CA ILE A 335 16.11 15.71 -0.90
C ILE A 335 16.02 17.17 -1.33
N THR A 336 15.71 18.05 -0.37
CA THR A 336 15.68 19.50 -0.57
C THR A 336 17.08 20.06 -0.88
N LYS A 337 17.18 21.31 -1.36
CA LYS A 337 18.49 21.93 -1.65
C LYS A 337 19.41 22.00 -0.44
N ASP A 338 18.84 22.05 0.77
CA ASP A 338 19.57 22.05 2.03
C ASP A 338 20.00 20.63 2.49
N GLY A 339 19.77 19.60 1.68
CA GLY A 339 20.09 18.21 2.00
C GLY A 339 19.10 17.52 2.95
N LEU A 340 17.96 18.17 3.24
CA LEU A 340 16.94 17.67 4.17
C LEU A 340 15.90 16.80 3.44
N GLU A 341 15.31 15.82 4.16
CA GLU A 341 14.32 14.89 3.61
C GLU A 341 12.88 15.41 3.70
N MET A 342 12.07 15.13 2.66
CA MET A 342 10.66 15.52 2.58
C MET A 342 9.83 14.48 1.79
N GLY A 343 8.56 14.27 2.13
CA GLY A 343 7.66 13.37 1.39
C GLY A 343 7.42 13.80 -0.06
N ARG A 344 7.28 12.85 -0.98
CA ARG A 344 7.08 13.11 -2.43
C ARG A 344 5.77 13.84 -2.71
N ALA A 345 4.69 13.50 -2.01
CA ALA A 345 3.40 14.18 -2.20
C ALA A 345 3.46 15.67 -1.87
N GLN A 346 4.18 16.07 -0.80
CA GLN A 346 4.32 17.49 -0.47
C GLN A 346 5.27 18.21 -1.42
N VAL A 347 6.23 17.51 -2.03
CA VAL A 347 7.06 18.09 -3.10
C VAL A 347 6.20 18.43 -4.31
N MET A 348 5.35 17.49 -4.76
CA MET A 348 4.37 17.76 -5.83
C MET A 348 3.47 18.96 -5.49
N GLN A 349 2.99 19.06 -4.25
CA GLN A 349 2.16 20.19 -3.82
C GLN A 349 2.95 21.52 -3.79
N ALA A 350 4.23 21.49 -3.40
CA ALA A 350 5.09 22.67 -3.38
C ALA A 350 5.37 23.16 -4.80
N GLU A 351 5.61 22.24 -5.74
CA GLU A 351 5.72 22.53 -7.16
C GLU A 351 4.41 23.11 -7.73
N CYS A 352 3.25 22.56 -7.36
CA CYS A 352 1.95 23.13 -7.72
C CYS A 352 1.79 24.57 -7.20
N ALA A 353 2.21 24.83 -5.97
CA ALA A 353 2.23 26.17 -5.37
C ALA A 353 3.30 27.12 -5.96
N ARG A 354 4.21 26.60 -6.80
CA ARG A 354 5.41 27.31 -7.33
C ARG A 354 6.33 27.85 -6.23
N ILE A 355 6.42 27.12 -5.13
CA ILE A 355 7.33 27.40 -4.02
C ILE A 355 8.40 26.30 -3.96
N GLU A 356 9.60 26.66 -3.54
CA GLU A 356 10.68 25.69 -3.36
C GLU A 356 10.31 24.66 -2.28
N PRO A 357 10.48 23.34 -2.53
CA PRO A 357 10.22 22.32 -1.52
C PRO A 357 11.11 22.50 -0.28
N GLN A 358 10.50 22.64 0.89
CA GLN A 358 11.18 22.80 2.16
C GLN A 358 10.64 21.79 3.19
N ALA A 359 11.53 21.16 3.96
CA ALA A 359 11.14 20.14 4.92
C ALA A 359 10.13 20.61 5.99
N ILE A 360 10.05 21.93 6.25
CA ILE A 360 9.04 22.51 7.17
C ILE A 360 7.59 22.39 6.65
N MET A 361 7.39 22.11 5.36
CA MET A 361 6.07 21.80 4.80
C MET A 361 5.59 20.40 5.18
N ASN A 362 6.52 19.53 5.61
CA ASN A 362 6.24 18.19 6.13
C ASN A 362 7.13 17.92 7.36
N PRO A 363 6.84 18.55 8.51
CA PRO A 363 7.74 18.57 9.65
C PRO A 363 7.98 17.17 10.23
N ILE A 364 7.01 16.26 10.17
CA ILE A 364 7.20 14.87 10.60
C ILE A 364 7.05 13.93 9.40
N LEU A 365 8.11 13.17 9.09
CA LEU A 365 8.10 12.13 8.08
C LEU A 365 8.45 10.78 8.72
N LEU A 366 7.54 9.82 8.58
CA LEU A 366 7.74 8.45 9.03
C LEU A 366 8.08 7.58 7.83
N LYS A 367 9.23 6.90 7.87
CA LYS A 367 9.60 5.92 6.86
C LYS A 367 9.50 4.52 7.45
N PRO A 368 8.54 3.68 7.00
CA PRO A 368 8.46 2.30 7.46
C PRO A 368 9.78 1.57 7.23
N THR A 369 10.35 0.98 8.29
CA THR A 369 11.55 0.13 8.22
C THR A 369 11.21 -1.35 8.40
N SER A 370 10.05 -1.64 8.98
CA SER A 370 9.45 -2.97 9.15
C SER A 370 7.95 -2.83 9.40
N ASP A 371 7.22 -3.94 9.52
CA ASP A 371 5.78 -3.93 9.82
C ASP A 371 5.42 -3.26 11.17
N VAL A 372 6.40 -3.07 12.07
CA VAL A 372 6.18 -2.56 13.45
C VAL A 372 7.08 -1.37 13.82
N GLY A 373 7.86 -0.86 12.88
CA GLY A 373 8.85 0.18 13.13
C GLY A 373 8.99 1.16 11.99
N SER A 374 9.34 2.41 12.32
CA SER A 374 9.57 3.47 11.35
C SER A 374 10.78 4.30 11.75
N GLN A 375 11.54 4.73 10.75
CA GLN A 375 12.49 5.81 10.92
C GLN A 375 11.72 7.12 11.06
N VAL A 376 12.00 7.86 12.12
CA VAL A 376 11.37 9.14 12.43
C VAL A 376 12.30 10.25 11.96
N ILE A 377 11.78 11.08 11.07
CA ILE A 377 12.46 12.24 10.52
C ILE A 377 11.69 13.49 10.96
N VAL A 378 12.39 14.42 11.61
CA VAL A 378 11.82 15.68 12.12
C VAL A 378 12.51 16.84 11.42
N ASN A 379 11.73 17.72 10.78
CA ASN A 379 12.19 18.83 9.96
C ASN A 379 13.29 18.40 8.97
N GLY A 380 13.08 17.23 8.37
CA GLY A 380 13.96 16.62 7.37
C GLY A 380 15.27 16.04 7.89
N LYS A 381 15.45 15.91 9.22
CA LYS A 381 16.60 15.24 9.85
C LYS A 381 16.17 13.95 10.53
N VAL A 382 16.95 12.89 10.33
CA VAL A 382 16.72 11.59 11.00
C VAL A 382 16.97 11.75 12.50
N VAL A 383 15.95 11.45 13.31
CA VAL A 383 16.05 11.46 14.78
C VAL A 383 16.35 10.06 15.31
N GLY A 384 15.84 9.02 14.65
CA GLY A 384 16.11 7.64 15.01
C GLY A 384 15.09 6.67 14.43
N ASN A 385 15.22 5.40 14.78
CA ASN A 385 14.21 4.38 14.48
C ASN A 385 13.38 4.13 15.74
N MET A 386 12.06 4.20 15.62
CA MET A 386 11.13 3.97 16.71
C MET A 386 10.17 2.85 16.35
N LYS A 387 9.74 2.08 17.35
CA LYS A 387 8.59 1.17 17.17
C LYS A 387 7.32 2.00 17.08
N ALA A 388 6.30 1.52 16.37
CA ALA A 388 5.04 2.25 16.20
C ALA A 388 4.44 2.69 17.55
N MET A 389 4.40 1.81 18.54
CA MET A 389 3.85 2.11 19.87
C MET A 389 4.64 3.19 20.61
N GLU A 390 5.97 3.18 20.50
CA GLU A 390 6.86 4.18 21.08
C GLU A 390 6.61 5.54 20.44
N TYR A 391 6.52 5.60 19.12
CA TYR A 391 6.17 6.84 18.41
C TYR A 391 4.79 7.37 18.83
N PHE A 392 3.77 6.50 18.96
CA PHE A 392 2.43 6.92 19.39
C PHE A 392 2.40 7.48 20.82
N GLN A 393 3.27 7.01 21.72
CA GLN A 393 3.41 7.56 23.07
C GLN A 393 4.06 8.96 23.04
N HIS A 394 5.02 9.16 22.14
CA HIS A 394 5.80 10.39 22.03
C HIS A 394 5.26 11.40 21.00
N LYS A 395 4.19 11.09 20.27
CA LYS A 395 3.72 11.93 19.15
C LYS A 395 3.40 13.38 19.56
N LYS A 396 2.96 13.60 20.81
CA LYS A 396 2.68 14.93 21.35
C LYS A 396 3.93 15.78 21.54
N ASP A 397 5.07 15.14 21.74
CA ASP A 397 6.35 15.83 21.94
C ASP A 397 6.73 16.63 20.67
N TYR A 398 6.24 16.18 19.50
CA TYR A 398 6.45 16.83 18.21
C TYR A 398 5.45 17.95 17.87
N ILE A 399 4.43 18.22 18.70
CA ILE A 399 3.47 19.31 18.47
C ILE A 399 4.20 20.64 18.33
N ARG A 400 5.24 20.87 19.15
CA ARG A 400 6.04 22.08 19.08
C ARG A 400 6.77 22.21 17.74
N ASP A 401 7.39 21.13 17.26
CA ASP A 401 8.05 21.12 15.95
C ASP A 401 7.07 21.42 14.80
N ILE A 402 5.86 20.87 14.88
CA ILE A 402 4.79 21.09 13.90
C ILE A 402 4.35 22.56 13.88
N LEU A 403 4.07 23.13 15.05
CA LEU A 403 3.62 24.52 15.17
C LEU A 403 4.73 25.52 14.81
N ASP A 404 5.97 25.26 15.23
CA ASP A 404 7.12 26.10 14.86
C ASP A 404 7.37 26.06 13.33
N ALA A 405 7.16 24.93 12.68
CA ALA A 405 7.24 24.80 11.23
C ALA A 405 6.09 25.54 10.52
N TYR A 406 4.86 25.40 11.02
CA TYR A 406 3.69 26.11 10.51
C TYR A 406 3.84 27.63 10.65
N ASP A 407 4.31 28.13 11.80
CA ASP A 407 4.52 29.56 12.03
C ASP A 407 5.55 30.16 11.08
N LYS A 408 6.66 29.46 10.84
CA LYS A 408 7.65 29.89 9.85
C LYS A 408 7.01 30.01 8.48
N LEU A 409 6.24 28.99 8.06
CA LEU A 409 5.57 28.98 6.78
C LEU A 409 4.52 30.09 6.67
N SER A 410 3.70 30.28 7.70
CA SER A 410 2.66 31.31 7.76
C SER A 410 3.21 32.74 7.68
N ASN A 411 4.48 32.95 7.98
CA ASN A 411 5.13 34.25 7.83
C ASN A 411 5.69 34.50 6.43
N MET A 412 5.72 33.48 5.56
CA MET A 412 6.32 33.54 4.22
C MET A 412 5.29 33.64 3.10
N VAL A 413 4.05 33.20 3.33
CA VAL A 413 3.02 33.03 2.30
C VAL A 413 1.68 33.67 2.69
N ASP A 414 0.80 33.86 1.70
CA ASP A 414 -0.54 34.41 1.88
C ASP A 414 -1.55 33.31 2.23
N ILE A 415 -1.37 32.10 1.69
CA ILE A 415 -2.26 30.95 1.86
C ILE A 415 -1.48 29.69 2.20
N ILE A 416 -1.95 28.92 3.20
CA ILE A 416 -1.48 27.57 3.49
C ILE A 416 -2.61 26.56 3.19
N VAL A 417 -2.30 25.58 2.34
CA VAL A 417 -3.19 24.44 2.07
C VAL A 417 -2.72 23.25 2.90
N VAL A 418 -3.49 22.90 3.92
CA VAL A 418 -3.18 21.81 4.85
C VAL A 418 -3.80 20.51 4.35
N GLU A 419 -3.01 19.44 4.29
CA GLU A 419 -3.51 18.10 3.97
C GLU A 419 -3.59 17.24 5.24
N GLY A 420 -4.77 16.67 5.53
CA GLY A 420 -4.93 15.68 6.59
C GLY A 420 -4.35 14.30 6.25
N ALA A 421 -4.28 13.39 7.21
CA ALA A 421 -3.78 12.02 7.01
C ALA A 421 -4.85 10.99 7.36
N GLY A 422 -4.96 9.89 6.60
CA GLY A 422 -5.96 8.86 6.89
C GLY A 422 -7.40 9.40 6.91
N SER A 423 -8.22 8.86 7.81
CA SER A 423 -9.59 9.35 8.09
C SER A 423 -9.62 10.17 9.39
N PRO A 424 -10.39 11.28 9.45
CA PRO A 424 -10.47 12.10 10.66
C PRO A 424 -11.30 11.48 11.78
N VAL A 425 -12.01 10.38 11.51
CA VAL A 425 -12.85 9.66 12.48
C VAL A 425 -12.24 8.31 12.89
N GLU A 426 -10.91 8.21 12.86
CA GLU A 426 -10.18 7.12 13.50
C GLU A 426 -10.24 7.29 15.02
N MET A 427 -11.36 6.84 15.62
CA MET A 427 -11.72 7.09 17.03
C MET A 427 -10.61 6.69 18.03
N ASN A 428 -9.80 5.70 17.67
CA ASN A 428 -8.63 5.25 18.44
C ASN A 428 -7.46 6.24 18.45
N LEU A 429 -7.38 7.17 17.50
CA LEU A 429 -6.31 8.17 17.38
C LEU A 429 -6.75 9.59 17.75
N LYS A 430 -8.07 9.83 17.83
CA LYS A 430 -8.72 11.13 18.01
C LYS A 430 -8.23 11.93 19.22
N LYS A 431 -8.06 11.27 20.38
CA LYS A 431 -7.69 11.93 21.66
C LYS A 431 -6.40 12.75 21.56
N ASP A 432 -5.47 12.30 20.73
CA ASP A 432 -4.14 12.86 20.59
C ASP A 432 -3.82 13.15 19.11
N ASP A 433 -4.84 13.57 18.37
CA ASP A 433 -4.75 13.81 16.94
C ASP A 433 -3.88 15.05 16.63
N ILE A 434 -2.86 14.85 15.80
CA ILE A 434 -1.95 15.90 15.32
C ILE A 434 -1.98 16.02 13.78
N VAL A 435 -2.88 15.30 13.11
CA VAL A 435 -2.93 15.17 11.65
C VAL A 435 -4.28 15.55 11.04
N ASN A 436 -5.38 15.50 11.79
CA ASN A 436 -6.73 15.81 11.29
C ASN A 436 -7.41 16.91 12.11
N MET A 437 -8.48 16.61 12.84
CA MET A 437 -9.29 17.59 13.56
C MET A 437 -8.54 18.24 14.73
N GLY A 438 -7.65 17.50 15.40
CA GLY A 438 -6.78 18.09 16.41
C GLY A 438 -5.85 19.15 15.82
N LEU A 439 -5.29 18.91 14.63
CA LEU A 439 -4.52 19.91 13.89
C LEU A 439 -5.41 21.06 13.40
N ALA A 440 -6.59 20.76 12.84
CA ALA A 440 -7.54 21.78 12.38
C ALA A 440 -7.93 22.73 13.52
N GLN A 441 -8.06 22.22 14.75
CA GLN A 441 -8.31 23.01 15.94
C GLN A 441 -7.10 23.86 16.34
N MET A 442 -5.89 23.29 16.31
CA MET A 442 -4.65 24.03 16.62
C MET A 442 -4.41 25.21 15.65
N LEU A 443 -4.73 25.01 14.36
CA LEU A 443 -4.53 26.00 13.30
C LEU A 443 -5.75 26.91 13.06
N ASP A 444 -6.86 26.65 13.73
CA ASP A 444 -8.19 27.24 13.46
C ASP A 444 -8.62 27.14 11.98
N ALA A 445 -8.32 26.01 11.34
CA ALA A 445 -8.51 25.82 9.91
C ALA A 445 -9.94 25.40 9.56
N PRO A 446 -10.59 26.02 8.54
CA PRO A 446 -11.81 25.49 7.95
C PRO A 446 -11.50 24.24 7.13
N VAL A 447 -12.37 23.23 7.24
CA VAL A 447 -12.14 21.89 6.67
C VAL A 447 -13.05 21.64 5.46
N LEU A 448 -12.47 21.13 4.37
CA LEU A 448 -13.18 20.44 3.29
C LEU A 448 -13.00 18.92 3.46
N LEU A 449 -14.11 18.19 3.47
CA LEU A 449 -14.13 16.74 3.61
C LEU A 449 -14.37 16.05 2.27
N VAL A 450 -13.41 15.24 1.84
CA VAL A 450 -13.41 14.55 0.53
C VAL A 450 -13.88 13.10 0.66
N GLY A 451 -14.87 12.70 -0.14
CA GLY A 451 -15.33 11.32 -0.30
C GLY A 451 -14.99 10.77 -1.69
N ASP A 452 -14.77 9.46 -1.79
CA ASP A 452 -14.42 8.78 -3.05
C ASP A 452 -15.63 8.01 -3.60
N ILE A 453 -16.19 8.46 -4.72
CA ILE A 453 -17.35 7.78 -5.33
C ILE A 453 -16.96 6.56 -6.16
N ASP A 454 -15.73 6.51 -6.69
CA ASP A 454 -15.26 5.40 -7.53
C ASP A 454 -15.14 4.10 -6.72
N ARG A 455 -14.78 4.22 -5.44
CA ARG A 455 -14.80 3.10 -4.48
C ARG A 455 -16.20 2.69 -4.01
N GLY A 456 -17.24 3.42 -4.41
CA GLY A 456 -18.62 3.19 -4.02
C GLY A 456 -18.96 3.68 -2.62
N GLY A 457 -20.25 3.88 -2.33
CA GLY A 457 -20.72 4.26 -1.00
C GLY A 457 -20.37 5.69 -0.57
N VAL A 458 -20.28 6.66 -1.48
CA VAL A 458 -19.90 8.04 -1.14
C VAL A 458 -20.84 8.69 -0.11
N PHE A 459 -22.14 8.35 -0.11
CA PHE A 459 -23.10 8.84 0.88
C PHE A 459 -22.76 8.38 2.31
N PRO A 460 -22.67 7.08 2.63
CA PRO A 460 -22.28 6.64 3.96
C PRO A 460 -20.86 7.07 4.33
N GLN A 461 -19.94 7.22 3.37
CA GLN A 461 -18.62 7.78 3.66
C GLN A 461 -18.70 9.20 4.22
N LEU A 462 -19.33 10.12 3.48
CA LEU A 462 -19.41 11.54 3.88
C LEU A 462 -20.35 11.75 5.07
N LEU A 463 -21.57 11.21 5.00
CA LEU A 463 -22.56 11.37 6.05
C LEU A 463 -22.16 10.65 7.34
N GLY A 464 -21.59 9.44 7.24
CA GLY A 464 -21.11 8.70 8.42
C GLY A 464 -19.94 9.41 9.09
N THR A 465 -19.03 10.00 8.32
CA THR A 465 -17.94 10.81 8.90
C THR A 465 -18.49 12.05 9.60
N LEU A 466 -19.44 12.78 8.99
CA LEU A 466 -20.08 13.94 9.62
C LEU A 466 -20.87 13.59 10.89
N ASP A 467 -21.48 12.40 10.94
CA ASP A 467 -22.26 11.92 12.08
C ASP A 467 -21.37 11.55 13.28
N LEU A 468 -20.16 11.07 13.03
CA LEU A 468 -19.19 10.69 14.05
C LEU A 468 -18.40 11.88 14.64
N PHE A 469 -18.48 13.05 14.02
CA PHE A 469 -17.86 14.26 14.54
C PHE A 469 -18.59 14.81 15.77
N GLU A 470 -17.82 15.33 16.72
CA GLU A 470 -18.36 16.18 17.77
C GLU A 470 -18.85 17.50 17.16
N GLN A 471 -19.71 18.23 17.87
CA GLN A 471 -20.32 19.44 17.32
C GLN A 471 -19.26 20.47 16.90
N GLU A 472 -18.23 20.68 17.72
CA GLU A 472 -17.13 21.62 17.40
C GLU A 472 -16.36 21.21 16.15
N GLU A 473 -16.18 19.90 15.94
CA GLU A 473 -15.51 19.34 14.77
C GLU A 473 -16.38 19.51 13.53
N ARG A 474 -17.66 19.16 13.64
CA ARG A 474 -18.64 19.31 12.56
C ARG A 474 -18.77 20.77 12.13
N ASP A 475 -18.73 21.71 13.07
CA ASP A 475 -18.78 23.14 12.79
C ASP A 475 -17.54 23.63 12.01
N ARG A 476 -16.39 22.94 12.12
CA ARG A 476 -15.19 23.24 11.32
C ARG A 476 -15.30 22.74 9.89
N VAL A 477 -16.11 21.72 9.62
CA VAL A 477 -16.34 21.22 8.25
C VAL A 477 -17.24 22.19 7.50
N LYS A 478 -16.66 22.97 6.59
CA LYS A 478 -17.36 24.00 5.82
C LYS A 478 -17.87 23.47 4.48
N GLY A 479 -17.38 22.33 4.01
CA GLY A 479 -17.77 21.80 2.72
C GLY A 479 -17.45 20.33 2.50
N LEU A 480 -18.21 19.70 1.62
CA LEU A 480 -18.01 18.34 1.14
C LEU A 480 -17.52 18.34 -0.31
N ILE A 481 -16.64 17.41 -0.66
CA ILE A 481 -16.22 17.15 -2.04
C ILE A 481 -16.52 15.70 -2.37
N VAL A 482 -17.25 15.48 -3.46
CA VAL A 482 -17.42 14.15 -4.07
C VAL A 482 -16.35 14.02 -5.15
N ASN A 483 -15.38 13.14 -4.94
CA ASN A 483 -14.24 12.99 -5.83
C ASN A 483 -14.33 11.73 -6.69
N LYS A 484 -13.64 11.74 -7.84
CA LYS A 484 -13.52 10.63 -8.81
C LYS A 484 -14.84 10.23 -9.48
N PHE A 485 -15.71 11.19 -9.75
CA PHE A 485 -16.97 10.92 -10.46
C PHE A 485 -16.73 10.49 -11.91
N ARG A 486 -17.32 9.36 -12.33
CA ARG A 486 -17.23 8.91 -13.73
C ARG A 486 -18.51 9.24 -14.48
N GLY A 487 -18.37 9.88 -15.64
CA GLY A 487 -19.49 10.31 -16.47
C GLY A 487 -19.85 11.78 -16.27
N ASP A 488 -21.05 12.16 -16.68
CA ASP A 488 -21.54 13.54 -16.60
C ASP A 488 -21.97 13.90 -15.18
N SER A 489 -21.27 14.84 -14.53
CA SER A 489 -21.50 15.23 -13.13
C SER A 489 -22.91 15.78 -12.87
N ARG A 490 -23.59 16.30 -13.90
CA ARG A 490 -25.00 16.75 -13.82
C ARG A 490 -25.96 15.62 -13.46
N LEU A 491 -25.58 14.37 -13.73
CA LEU A 491 -26.37 13.20 -13.35
C LEU A 491 -26.35 12.94 -11.83
N PHE A 492 -25.52 13.66 -11.06
CA PHE A 492 -25.39 13.51 -9.62
C PHE A 492 -26.06 14.63 -8.80
N GLU A 493 -26.83 15.52 -9.43
CA GLU A 493 -27.51 16.64 -8.74
C GLU A 493 -28.41 16.20 -7.58
N ASP A 494 -29.18 15.11 -7.75
CA ASP A 494 -29.98 14.55 -6.65
C ASP A 494 -29.11 14.03 -5.50
N GLY A 495 -27.94 13.48 -5.83
CA GLY A 495 -26.97 13.04 -4.83
C GLY A 495 -26.39 14.19 -4.02
N VAL A 496 -26.07 15.30 -4.69
CA VAL A 496 -25.66 16.56 -4.03
C VAL A 496 -26.74 17.01 -3.05
N ARG A 497 -28.00 17.10 -3.48
CA ARG A 497 -29.11 17.51 -2.61
C ARG A 497 -29.25 16.63 -1.37
N ILE A 498 -29.17 15.30 -1.52
CA ILE A 498 -29.27 14.36 -0.39
C ILE A 498 -28.13 14.57 0.61
N LEU A 499 -26.90 14.78 0.12
CA LEU A 499 -25.74 15.04 0.97
C LEU A 499 -25.90 16.34 1.75
N GLU A 500 -26.37 17.41 1.11
CA GLU A 500 -26.58 18.71 1.77
C GLU A 500 -27.73 18.66 2.78
N GLU A 501 -28.87 18.08 2.40
CA GLU A 501 -30.06 17.97 3.26
C GLU A 501 -29.77 17.16 4.54
N ARG A 502 -29.06 16.02 4.40
CA ARG A 502 -28.74 15.14 5.55
C ARG A 502 -27.50 15.58 6.31
N GLY A 503 -26.47 16.00 5.59
CA GLY A 503 -25.19 16.42 6.17
C GLY A 503 -25.27 17.79 6.84
N LYS A 504 -26.21 18.65 6.40
CA LYS A 504 -26.29 20.07 6.77
C LYS A 504 -25.00 20.83 6.44
N THR A 505 -24.30 20.39 5.40
CA THR A 505 -23.02 20.92 4.94
C THR A 505 -23.06 20.98 3.42
N LYS A 506 -22.64 22.11 2.85
CA LYS A 506 -22.65 22.33 1.40
C LYS A 506 -21.74 21.33 0.68
N VAL A 507 -22.17 20.82 -0.48
CA VAL A 507 -21.27 20.13 -1.41
C VAL A 507 -20.61 21.19 -2.27
N VAL A 508 -19.32 21.40 -2.05
CA VAL A 508 -18.51 22.42 -2.72
C VAL A 508 -18.18 22.02 -4.14
N GLY A 509 -18.20 20.73 -4.46
CA GLY A 509 -18.08 20.26 -5.83
C GLY A 509 -18.13 18.76 -6.01
N VAL A 510 -18.38 18.36 -7.26
CA VAL A 510 -18.32 16.98 -7.74
C VAL A 510 -17.18 16.90 -8.75
N VAL A 511 -16.03 16.41 -8.31
CA VAL A 511 -14.80 16.36 -9.10
C VAL A 511 -14.81 15.08 -9.96
N PRO A 512 -14.62 15.21 -11.29
CA PRO A 512 -14.59 14.06 -12.18
C PRO A 512 -13.36 13.17 -11.92
N TYR A 513 -13.41 11.94 -12.42
CA TYR A 513 -12.24 11.09 -12.51
C TYR A 513 -11.27 11.68 -13.54
N MET A 514 -10.20 12.30 -13.06
CA MET A 514 -9.21 12.97 -13.88
C MET A 514 -8.14 11.98 -14.36
N GLN A 515 -7.82 12.03 -15.65
CA GLN A 515 -6.66 11.32 -16.22
C GLN A 515 -5.44 12.25 -16.24
N VAL A 516 -4.88 12.51 -15.06
CA VAL A 516 -3.68 13.35 -14.89
C VAL A 516 -2.52 12.48 -14.42
N LYS A 517 -1.37 12.58 -15.07
CA LYS A 517 -0.15 11.87 -14.66
C LYS A 517 0.59 12.66 -13.58
N LEU A 518 0.23 12.41 -12.32
CA LEU A 518 0.86 13.03 -11.15
C LEU A 518 1.92 12.09 -10.54
N ASP A 519 2.91 12.67 -9.86
CA ASP A 519 3.87 11.90 -9.07
C ASP A 519 3.12 11.22 -7.92
N ASP A 520 2.87 9.91 -8.03
CA ASP A 520 2.24 9.14 -6.97
C ASP A 520 3.27 8.70 -5.94
N GLU A 521 2.89 8.77 -4.66
CA GLU A 521 3.75 8.44 -3.53
C GLU A 521 3.92 6.92 -3.38
N ASP A 522 2.88 6.12 -3.68
CA ASP A 522 2.80 4.69 -3.38
C ASP A 522 2.09 3.81 -4.44
N SER A 523 1.52 4.36 -5.53
CA SER A 523 0.80 3.55 -6.55
C SER A 523 1.71 2.88 -7.60
N LEU A 524 2.58 2.00 -7.11
CA LEU A 524 3.32 1.06 -7.95
C LEU A 524 2.40 0.11 -8.74
N SER A 525 1.18 -0.14 -8.25
CA SER A 525 0.29 -1.20 -8.75
C SER A 525 -0.22 -1.02 -10.18
N GLU A 526 -0.51 0.21 -10.63
CA GLU A 526 -1.08 0.46 -11.97
C GLU A 526 0.00 0.43 -13.08
N ARG A 527 1.25 0.78 -12.75
CA ARG A 527 2.38 0.76 -13.70
C ARG A 527 2.87 -0.65 -14.05
N PHE A 528 2.44 -1.66 -13.30
CA PHE A 528 2.85 -3.06 -13.45
C PHE A 528 1.86 -3.92 -14.24
N GLU A 529 0.82 -3.33 -14.83
CA GLU A 529 -0.05 -4.04 -15.77
C GLU A 529 0.71 -4.34 -17.07
N LYS A 530 0.43 -5.49 -17.70
CA LYS A 530 1.05 -5.89 -18.97
C LYS A 530 0.68 -4.86 -20.04
N ARG A 531 1.68 -4.11 -20.52
CA ARG A 531 1.52 -3.19 -21.64
C ARG A 531 1.78 -3.89 -22.97
N GLU A 532 1.00 -3.55 -23.99
CA GLU A 532 1.27 -3.97 -25.35
C GLU A 532 2.63 -3.46 -25.82
N VAL A 533 3.40 -4.33 -26.47
CA VAL A 533 4.69 -3.98 -27.07
C VAL A 533 4.44 -3.11 -28.29
N LYS A 534 5.07 -1.94 -28.34
CA LYS A 534 4.95 -0.98 -29.44
C LYS A 534 6.17 -1.04 -30.36
N GLU A 535 6.28 -0.11 -31.30
CA GLU A 535 7.35 -0.09 -32.30
C GLU A 535 8.74 0.01 -31.65
N PHE A 536 8.85 0.82 -30.59
CA PHE A 536 10.06 0.90 -29.76
C PHE A 536 9.82 0.30 -28.37
N ASP A 537 10.56 -0.74 -28.02
CA ASP A 537 10.33 -1.51 -26.79
C ASP A 537 11.44 -1.34 -25.76
N ILE A 538 11.06 -0.92 -24.55
CA ILE A 538 11.93 -0.78 -23.39
C ILE A 538 11.50 -1.79 -22.32
N ALA A 539 12.39 -2.75 -22.04
CA ALA A 539 12.20 -3.71 -20.97
C ALA A 539 12.86 -3.23 -19.66
N VAL A 540 12.06 -2.97 -18.63
CA VAL A 540 12.54 -2.61 -17.30
C VAL A 540 12.55 -3.86 -16.42
N ILE A 541 13.69 -4.18 -15.82
CA ILE A 541 13.80 -5.32 -14.90
C ILE A 541 13.04 -4.97 -13.61
N ARG A 542 12.01 -5.75 -13.28
CA ARG A 542 11.23 -5.52 -12.07
C ARG A 542 11.97 -6.07 -10.86
N LEU A 543 12.70 -5.19 -10.20
CA LEU A 543 13.35 -5.50 -8.93
C LEU A 543 12.34 -5.50 -7.78
N LYS A 544 12.49 -6.42 -6.84
CA LYS A 544 11.61 -6.54 -5.67
C LYS A 544 11.71 -5.32 -4.77
N HIS A 545 12.91 -4.75 -4.63
CA HIS A 545 13.18 -3.57 -3.81
C HIS A 545 13.44 -2.31 -4.65
N ILE A 546 12.75 -2.15 -5.79
CA ILE A 546 12.89 -0.98 -6.68
C ILE A 546 12.80 0.35 -5.89
N SER A 547 13.75 1.25 -6.11
CA SER A 547 13.88 2.48 -5.32
C SER A 547 13.22 3.71 -5.95
N ASN A 548 13.25 3.83 -7.28
CA ASN A 548 12.71 4.96 -8.02
C ASN A 548 12.18 4.46 -9.38
N PHE A 549 10.93 4.77 -9.69
CA PHE A 549 10.23 4.30 -10.89
C PHE A 549 9.95 5.41 -11.89
N THR A 550 10.26 6.67 -11.55
CA THR A 550 10.00 7.84 -12.39
C THR A 550 11.16 8.20 -13.31
N ASP A 551 12.33 7.57 -13.14
CA ASP A 551 13.57 7.88 -13.89
C ASP A 551 13.45 7.75 -15.41
N PHE A 552 12.39 7.10 -15.88
CA PHE A 552 12.14 6.81 -17.29
C PHE A 552 10.73 7.22 -17.75
N ASP A 553 10.04 8.07 -16.99
CA ASP A 553 8.68 8.55 -17.32
C ASP A 553 8.64 9.40 -18.59
N THR A 554 9.75 10.05 -18.92
CA THR A 554 9.89 10.80 -20.17
C THR A 554 9.67 9.93 -21.41
N PHE A 555 9.98 8.63 -21.34
CA PHE A 555 9.70 7.69 -22.44
C PHE A 555 8.20 7.41 -22.60
N GLU A 556 7.41 7.46 -21.53
CA GLU A 556 5.96 7.23 -21.56
C GLU A 556 5.17 8.39 -22.18
N GLN A 557 5.83 9.50 -22.52
CA GLN A 557 5.23 10.60 -23.29
C GLN A 557 5.06 10.24 -24.78
N LEU A 558 5.72 9.18 -25.25
CA LEU A 558 5.73 8.79 -26.65
C LEU A 558 4.71 7.69 -26.94
N GLU A 559 3.87 7.96 -27.95
CA GLU A 559 2.82 7.03 -28.35
C GLU A 559 3.37 5.73 -28.93
N ASP A 560 4.52 5.75 -29.62
CA ASP A 560 5.10 4.57 -30.27
C ASP A 560 6.11 3.80 -29.39
N VAL A 561 6.28 4.22 -28.14
CA VAL A 561 7.21 3.60 -27.18
C VAL A 561 6.44 2.78 -26.14
N SER A 562 6.82 1.51 -25.97
CA SER A 562 6.39 0.67 -24.84
C SER A 562 7.46 0.67 -23.76
N LEU A 563 7.03 0.88 -22.52
CA LEU A 563 7.84 0.67 -21.33
C LEU A 563 7.16 -0.39 -20.47
N ARG A 564 7.79 -1.56 -20.35
CA ARG A 564 7.19 -2.74 -19.72
C ARG A 564 8.11 -3.34 -18.67
N TYR A 565 7.53 -3.69 -17.54
CA TYR A 565 8.24 -4.32 -16.43
C TYR A 565 8.24 -5.83 -16.59
N ILE A 566 9.43 -6.45 -16.51
CA ILE A 566 9.58 -7.90 -16.67
C ILE A 566 10.00 -8.58 -15.37
N THR A 567 9.40 -9.74 -15.10
CA THR A 567 9.67 -10.56 -13.91
C THR A 567 10.28 -11.92 -14.21
N SER A 568 10.37 -12.27 -15.49
CA SER A 568 10.88 -13.55 -15.95
C SER A 568 11.74 -13.39 -17.22
N PRO A 569 12.70 -14.29 -17.48
CA PRO A 569 13.51 -14.24 -18.70
C PRO A 569 12.69 -14.37 -19.98
N GLU A 570 11.60 -15.12 -19.95
CA GLU A 570 10.71 -15.35 -21.10
C GLU A 570 10.01 -14.07 -21.54
N GLU A 571 9.68 -13.20 -20.60
CA GLU A 571 9.10 -11.89 -20.87
C GLU A 571 10.10 -10.97 -21.56
N LEU A 572 11.42 -11.17 -21.44
CA LEU A 572 12.41 -10.22 -21.96
C LEU A 572 12.26 -9.99 -23.46
N GLY A 573 11.92 -11.00 -24.26
CA GLY A 573 11.66 -10.86 -25.69
C GLY A 573 12.86 -10.31 -26.47
N ALA A 574 12.62 -9.33 -27.35
CA ALA A 574 13.64 -8.63 -28.14
C ALA A 574 13.49 -7.12 -28.00
N PRO A 575 13.81 -6.55 -26.82
CA PRO A 575 13.64 -5.15 -26.56
C PRO A 575 14.76 -4.35 -27.24
N ASP A 576 14.49 -3.08 -27.52
CA ASP A 576 15.46 -2.15 -28.08
C ASP A 576 16.40 -1.61 -27.01
N MET A 577 15.90 -1.55 -25.77
CA MET A 577 16.63 -1.08 -24.60
C MET A 577 16.20 -1.88 -23.36
N ILE A 578 17.15 -2.16 -22.49
CA ILE A 578 16.93 -2.78 -21.18
C ILE A 578 17.32 -1.78 -20.09
N ILE A 579 16.47 -1.62 -19.08
CA ILE A 579 16.75 -0.78 -17.91
C ILE A 579 16.78 -1.66 -16.65
N ILE A 580 17.86 -1.58 -15.89
CA ILE A 580 17.97 -2.10 -14.52
C ILE A 580 17.81 -0.89 -13.58
N PRO A 581 16.65 -0.74 -12.93
CA PRO A 581 16.36 0.45 -12.11
C PRO A 581 17.16 0.44 -10.80
N GLY A 582 17.04 1.52 -10.03
CA GLY A 582 17.61 1.57 -8.67
C GLY A 582 16.97 0.55 -7.73
N SER A 583 17.75 0.04 -6.79
CA SER A 583 17.31 -0.86 -5.72
C SER A 583 17.61 -0.25 -4.35
N LYS A 584 16.73 -0.53 -3.37
CA LYS A 584 16.96 -0.26 -1.93
C LYS A 584 17.68 -1.42 -1.22
N ASN A 585 17.80 -2.57 -1.88
CA ASN A 585 18.54 -3.74 -1.41
C ASN A 585 19.20 -4.43 -2.61
N THR A 586 20.33 -3.87 -3.02
CA THR A 586 21.03 -4.22 -4.25
C THR A 586 21.50 -5.67 -4.22
N LEU A 587 22.05 -6.15 -3.10
CA LEU A 587 22.55 -7.53 -3.02
C LEU A 587 21.40 -8.55 -3.12
N ALA A 588 20.28 -8.32 -2.43
CA ALA A 588 19.14 -9.23 -2.47
C ALA A 588 18.51 -9.28 -3.88
N ASP A 589 18.30 -8.13 -4.50
CA ASP A 589 17.73 -8.06 -5.85
C ASP A 589 18.69 -8.68 -6.89
N LEU A 590 20.01 -8.51 -6.73
CA LEU A 590 21.01 -9.13 -7.59
C LEU A 590 20.99 -10.67 -7.48
N ARG A 591 20.82 -11.22 -6.27
CA ARG A 591 20.64 -12.67 -6.08
C ARG A 591 19.39 -13.16 -6.79
N GLU A 592 18.27 -12.46 -6.61
CA GLU A 592 16.98 -12.84 -7.17
C GLU A 592 17.01 -12.87 -8.71
N ILE A 593 17.54 -11.84 -9.37
CA ILE A 593 17.65 -11.81 -10.84
C ILE A 593 18.63 -12.85 -11.40
N LYS A 594 19.56 -13.35 -10.58
CA LYS A 594 20.45 -14.47 -10.95
C LYS A 594 19.74 -15.80 -10.77
N GLU A 595 19.05 -16.00 -9.65
CA GLU A 595 18.30 -17.22 -9.34
C GLU A 595 17.17 -17.48 -10.34
N ASN A 596 16.47 -16.44 -10.79
CA ASN A 596 15.38 -16.55 -11.76
C ASN A 596 15.85 -16.52 -13.24
N GLY A 597 17.15 -16.40 -13.50
CA GLY A 597 17.75 -16.44 -14.84
C GLY A 597 17.69 -15.13 -15.64
N ILE A 598 17.16 -14.03 -15.09
CA ILE A 598 17.10 -12.74 -15.79
C ILE A 598 18.51 -12.21 -16.07
N ALA A 599 19.45 -12.34 -15.12
CA ALA A 599 20.81 -11.87 -15.27
C ALA A 599 21.50 -12.47 -16.51
N ASP A 600 21.35 -13.78 -16.73
CA ASP A 600 21.90 -14.47 -17.89
C ASP A 600 21.27 -13.98 -19.20
N ALA A 601 19.95 -13.74 -19.20
CA ALA A 601 19.24 -13.20 -20.35
C ALA A 601 19.72 -11.78 -20.70
N VAL A 602 19.93 -10.93 -19.68
CA VAL A 602 20.46 -9.57 -19.83
C VAL A 602 21.89 -9.60 -20.38
N ILE A 603 22.77 -10.46 -19.84
CA ILE A 603 24.15 -10.62 -20.33
C ILE A 603 24.16 -11.03 -21.80
N LYS A 604 23.31 -12.00 -22.19
CA LYS A 604 23.20 -12.44 -23.59
C LYS A 604 22.73 -11.31 -24.52
N LYS A 605 21.82 -10.46 -24.06
CA LYS A 605 21.36 -9.27 -24.83
C LYS A 605 22.43 -8.19 -24.94
N ALA A 606 23.25 -8.00 -23.90
CA ALA A 606 24.40 -7.10 -23.95
C ALA A 606 25.40 -7.57 -25.03
N GLN A 607 25.69 -8.87 -25.07
CA GLN A 607 26.57 -9.47 -26.06
C GLN A 607 26.05 -9.34 -27.51
N SER A 608 24.73 -9.28 -27.70
CA SER A 608 24.11 -9.01 -28.99
C SER A 608 24.02 -7.51 -29.35
N GLY A 609 24.60 -6.63 -28.53
CA GLY A 609 24.65 -5.18 -28.77
C GLY A 609 23.42 -4.40 -28.31
N THR A 610 22.49 -5.02 -27.58
CA THR A 610 21.30 -4.35 -27.03
C THR A 610 21.73 -3.24 -26.06
N CYS A 611 21.03 -2.12 -26.05
CA CYS A 611 21.33 -1.02 -25.13
C CYS A 611 20.88 -1.36 -23.70
N ILE A 612 21.77 -1.19 -22.72
CA ILE A 612 21.48 -1.50 -21.31
C ILE A 612 21.83 -0.30 -20.44
N PHE A 613 20.89 0.12 -19.59
CA PHE A 613 21.08 1.17 -18.60
C PHE A 613 20.86 0.66 -17.19
N GLY A 614 21.85 0.80 -16.32
CA GLY A 614 21.74 0.59 -14.88
C GLY A 614 21.69 1.93 -14.16
N ILE A 615 20.71 2.12 -13.27
CA ILE A 615 20.58 3.33 -12.44
C ILE A 615 20.76 2.95 -10.98
N CYS A 616 21.61 3.68 -10.24
CA CYS A 616 21.89 3.46 -8.82
C CYS A 616 22.21 1.98 -8.50
N GLY A 617 21.33 1.25 -7.81
CA GLY A 617 21.53 -0.19 -7.54
C GLY A 617 21.70 -1.00 -8.83
N GLY A 618 20.96 -0.69 -9.89
CA GLY A 618 21.15 -1.31 -11.19
C GLY A 618 22.51 -1.01 -11.82
N TYR A 619 23.10 0.16 -11.58
CA TYR A 619 24.48 0.44 -11.98
C TYR A 619 25.46 -0.45 -11.23
N GLN A 620 25.30 -0.58 -9.91
CA GLN A 620 26.15 -1.43 -9.08
C GLN A 620 26.08 -2.91 -9.53
N MET A 621 24.89 -3.39 -9.90
CA MET A 621 24.67 -4.74 -10.44
C MET A 621 25.39 -5.01 -11.77
N LEU A 622 25.58 -3.99 -12.62
CA LEU A 622 26.30 -4.13 -13.89
C LEU A 622 27.82 -4.36 -13.70
N GLY A 623 28.34 -4.03 -12.52
CA GLY A 623 29.74 -4.24 -12.17
C GLY A 623 30.13 -5.71 -12.04
N ARG A 624 31.40 -5.96 -11.73
CA ARG A 624 31.91 -7.31 -11.44
C ARG A 624 31.49 -7.79 -10.06
N ARG A 625 31.45 -6.90 -9.06
CA ARG A 625 31.22 -7.27 -7.66
C ARG A 625 30.57 -6.14 -6.88
N VAL A 626 29.66 -6.50 -5.97
CA VAL A 626 29.04 -5.60 -4.99
C VAL A 626 29.30 -6.16 -3.58
N GLU A 627 29.88 -5.35 -2.70
CA GLU A 627 30.21 -5.71 -1.33
C GLU A 627 29.47 -4.82 -0.33
N ASP A 628 28.88 -5.41 0.70
CA ASP A 628 28.31 -4.71 1.86
C ASP A 628 29.06 -5.13 3.14
N PRO A 629 30.25 -4.55 3.39
CA PRO A 629 31.07 -4.92 4.56
C PRO A 629 30.48 -4.43 5.88
N PHE A 630 29.56 -3.45 5.84
CA PHE A 630 28.97 -2.84 7.03
C PHE A 630 27.57 -3.36 7.36
N GLY A 631 26.97 -4.18 6.48
CA GLY A 631 25.62 -4.70 6.68
C GLY A 631 24.56 -3.62 6.64
N VAL A 632 24.74 -2.62 5.76
CA VAL A 632 23.80 -1.50 5.64
C VAL A 632 22.52 -1.92 4.91
N GLU A 633 22.62 -2.94 4.05
CA GLU A 633 21.48 -3.66 3.48
C GLU A 633 21.32 -5.01 4.21
N ASP A 634 21.70 -6.12 3.58
CA ASP A 634 21.71 -7.47 4.17
C ASP A 634 23.13 -8.00 4.44
N GLY A 635 24.16 -7.20 4.16
CA GLY A 635 25.56 -7.61 4.28
C GLY A 635 26.03 -8.61 3.21
N GLY A 636 27.34 -8.82 3.18
CA GLY A 636 27.98 -9.87 2.39
C GLY A 636 28.53 -9.36 1.05
N THR A 637 28.67 -10.28 0.09
CA THR A 637 29.30 -9.99 -1.20
C THR A 637 28.61 -10.78 -2.29
N GLU A 638 28.32 -10.13 -3.41
CA GLU A 638 27.76 -10.77 -4.60
C GLU A 638 28.60 -10.47 -5.84
N THR A 639 28.70 -11.45 -6.73
CA THR A 639 29.25 -11.24 -8.08
C THR A 639 28.17 -10.58 -8.93
N GLY A 640 28.46 -9.42 -9.51
CA GLY A 640 27.59 -8.70 -10.43
C GLY A 640 27.53 -9.36 -11.82
N LEU A 641 26.91 -8.66 -12.78
CA LEU A 641 26.75 -9.14 -14.15
C LEU A 641 28.06 -9.06 -14.97
N GLY A 642 29.04 -8.28 -14.51
CA GLY A 642 30.34 -8.15 -15.17
C GLY A 642 30.30 -7.45 -16.52
N LEU A 643 29.30 -6.58 -16.76
CA LEU A 643 29.11 -5.86 -18.01
C LEU A 643 29.87 -4.52 -18.05
N ILE A 644 30.21 -3.97 -16.88
CA ILE A 644 31.08 -2.81 -16.71
C ILE A 644 32.24 -3.21 -15.78
N PRO A 645 33.51 -2.89 -16.08
CA PRO A 645 34.66 -3.32 -15.29
C PRO A 645 34.87 -2.43 -14.05
N VAL A 646 33.86 -2.45 -13.17
CA VAL A 646 33.81 -1.70 -11.92
C VAL A 646 33.46 -2.62 -10.75
N ASP A 647 33.96 -2.29 -9.56
CA ASP A 647 33.57 -2.89 -8.29
C ASP A 647 32.85 -1.85 -7.43
N THR A 648 31.82 -2.27 -6.70
CA THR A 648 31.08 -1.42 -5.76
C THR A 648 31.29 -1.91 -4.32
N THR A 649 31.58 -0.98 -3.41
CA THR A 649 31.54 -1.22 -1.97
C THR A 649 30.49 -0.31 -1.33
N LEU A 650 29.49 -0.88 -0.66
CA LEU A 650 28.50 -0.13 0.11
C LEU A 650 29.18 0.53 1.33
N GLU A 651 28.88 1.80 1.55
CA GLU A 651 29.45 2.62 2.63
C GLU A 651 28.35 3.01 3.64
N ASN A 652 28.72 3.35 4.87
CA ASN A 652 27.76 3.75 5.92
C ASN A 652 27.08 5.10 5.64
N GLU A 653 27.78 5.98 4.93
CA GLU A 653 27.26 7.31 4.61
C GLU A 653 26.55 7.28 3.26
N LYS A 654 25.34 7.84 3.24
CA LYS A 654 24.52 7.94 2.04
C LYS A 654 24.83 9.25 1.33
N VAL A 655 25.22 9.17 0.05
CA VAL A 655 25.39 10.36 -0.80
C VAL A 655 24.01 10.91 -1.15
N ARG A 656 23.82 12.22 -0.97
CA ARG A 656 22.55 12.93 -1.19
C ARG A 656 22.84 14.32 -1.74
N THR A 657 22.86 14.46 -3.06
CA THR A 657 23.19 15.75 -3.69
C THR A 657 22.40 15.95 -4.97
N VAL A 658 22.20 17.22 -5.35
CA VAL A 658 21.71 17.58 -6.68
C VAL A 658 22.87 17.49 -7.66
N PHE A 659 22.62 16.90 -8.83
CA PHE A 659 23.59 16.79 -9.91
C PHE A 659 23.26 17.78 -11.02
N SER A 660 24.25 18.57 -11.45
CA SER A 660 24.16 19.43 -12.63
C SER A 660 25.47 19.36 -13.39
N GLY A 661 25.47 18.58 -14.46
CA GLY A 661 26.68 18.22 -15.19
C GLY A 661 26.46 18.08 -16.68
N LYS A 662 27.33 17.32 -17.33
CA LYS A 662 27.23 17.02 -18.76
C LYS A 662 27.60 15.57 -19.06
N VAL A 663 27.11 15.07 -20.18
CA VAL A 663 27.64 13.83 -20.78
C VAL A 663 29.03 14.12 -21.35
N MET A 664 30.01 13.29 -21.01
CA MET A 664 31.39 13.42 -21.48
C MET A 664 31.63 12.54 -22.73
N SER A 665 32.82 11.93 -22.86
CA SER A 665 33.18 11.04 -23.95
C SER A 665 32.48 9.69 -23.87
N ALA A 666 31.16 9.64 -24.06
CA ALA A 666 30.39 8.40 -23.98
C ALA A 666 30.60 7.48 -25.20
N THR A 667 30.46 6.17 -25.00
CA THR A 667 30.50 5.17 -26.07
C THR A 667 29.09 4.85 -26.60
N GLY A 668 28.98 4.16 -27.73
CA GLY A 668 27.71 3.63 -28.24
C GLY A 668 26.62 4.69 -28.55
N VAL A 669 25.38 4.38 -28.17
CA VAL A 669 24.18 5.24 -28.28
C VAL A 669 24.36 6.63 -27.65
N LEU A 670 25.14 6.76 -26.57
CA LEU A 670 25.37 8.05 -25.92
C LEU A 670 26.44 8.91 -26.60
N LYS A 671 27.13 8.43 -27.64
CA LYS A 671 28.24 9.16 -28.29
C LYS A 671 27.83 10.51 -28.86
N ASN A 672 26.59 10.63 -29.36
CA ASN A 672 26.07 11.88 -29.92
C ASN A 672 25.59 12.87 -28.86
N LEU A 673 25.65 12.49 -27.58
CA LEU A 673 25.28 13.34 -26.45
C LEU A 673 26.48 14.01 -25.77
N THR A 674 27.71 13.85 -26.26
CA THR A 674 28.89 14.53 -25.69
C THR A 674 28.67 16.05 -25.57
N GLU A 675 29.03 16.60 -24.41
CA GLU A 675 28.82 17.99 -23.97
C GLU A 675 27.36 18.41 -23.72
N LYS A 676 26.38 17.50 -23.85
CA LYS A 676 24.98 17.82 -23.53
C LYS A 676 24.75 17.87 -22.02
N PRO A 677 23.96 18.85 -21.54
CA PRO A 677 23.71 19.00 -20.11
C PRO A 677 22.86 17.85 -19.57
N VAL A 678 23.20 17.41 -18.37
CA VAL A 678 22.43 16.42 -17.60
C VAL A 678 22.16 17.01 -16.23
N GLN A 679 20.91 16.91 -15.79
CA GLN A 679 20.48 17.35 -14.47
C GLN A 679 19.78 16.18 -13.79
N GLY A 680 19.88 16.12 -12.48
CA GLY A 680 19.30 15.04 -11.70
C GLY A 680 19.70 15.14 -10.24
N TYR A 681 19.72 14.01 -9.55
CA TYR A 681 20.20 13.93 -8.18
C TYR A 681 20.80 12.55 -7.89
N GLU A 682 21.64 12.49 -6.87
CA GLU A 682 22.28 11.29 -6.39
C GLU A 682 21.71 10.94 -5.01
N ILE A 683 21.23 9.71 -4.86
CA ILE A 683 20.72 9.18 -3.59
C ILE A 683 21.14 7.71 -3.40
N HIS A 684 22.44 7.46 -3.41
CA HIS A 684 22.96 6.10 -3.38
C HIS A 684 23.81 5.84 -2.13
N MET A 685 24.00 4.56 -1.89
CA MET A 685 24.92 4.06 -0.89
C MET A 685 25.99 3.27 -1.63
N GLY A 686 27.23 3.51 -1.28
CA GLY A 686 28.36 2.82 -1.88
C GLY A 686 29.08 3.57 -2.98
N LYS A 687 30.34 3.19 -3.12
CA LYS A 687 31.34 3.79 -3.98
C LYS A 687 31.71 2.79 -5.06
N THR A 688 31.51 3.19 -6.32
CA THR A 688 31.90 2.37 -7.48
C THR A 688 33.22 2.86 -8.04
N VAL A 689 34.17 1.94 -8.20
CA VAL A 689 35.52 2.23 -8.70
C VAL A 689 35.87 1.29 -9.85
N PRO A 690 36.37 1.80 -10.98
CA PRO A 690 36.86 0.95 -12.07
C PRO A 690 38.12 0.19 -11.65
N TYR A 691 38.19 -1.10 -11.94
CA TYR A 691 39.41 -1.90 -11.71
C TYR A 691 40.24 -2.11 -12.99
N GLU A 692 39.67 -1.80 -14.15
CA GLU A 692 40.31 -1.77 -15.48
C GLU A 692 39.78 -0.55 -16.27
N GLU A 693 40.18 -0.39 -17.54
CA GLU A 693 39.75 0.74 -18.36
C GLU A 693 38.23 0.73 -18.62
N ALA A 694 37.53 1.69 -18.01
CA ALA A 694 36.12 1.97 -18.25
C ALA A 694 35.95 3.43 -18.69
N THR A 695 35.06 3.69 -19.65
CA THR A 695 34.85 5.06 -20.14
C THR A 695 33.90 5.81 -19.21
N LEU A 696 34.42 6.85 -18.56
CA LEU A 696 33.62 7.75 -17.75
C LEU A 696 32.75 8.66 -18.65
N PHE A 697 31.42 8.58 -18.51
CA PHE A 697 30.51 9.28 -19.41
C PHE A 697 29.70 10.41 -18.77
N THR A 698 29.81 10.61 -17.46
CA THR A 698 29.20 11.73 -16.74
C THR A 698 30.28 12.54 -16.05
N SER A 699 30.09 13.87 -15.98
CA SER A 699 30.94 14.70 -15.13
C SER A 699 30.87 14.24 -13.67
N GLU A 700 31.95 14.46 -12.90
CA GLU A 700 32.02 14.14 -11.45
C GLU A 700 32.05 12.66 -11.05
N GLN A 701 32.45 11.77 -11.97
CA GLN A 701 32.64 10.33 -11.70
C GLN A 701 31.37 9.55 -11.31
N THR A 702 30.21 10.03 -11.75
CA THR A 702 28.90 9.49 -11.36
C THR A 702 28.38 8.38 -12.30
N GLY A 703 29.17 7.96 -13.31
CA GLY A 703 28.75 6.93 -14.25
C GLY A 703 29.80 6.50 -15.28
N TYR A 704 29.85 5.19 -15.53
CA TYR A 704 30.77 4.54 -16.46
C TYR A 704 30.03 3.75 -17.53
N CYS A 705 30.66 3.59 -18.69
CA CYS A 705 30.09 2.86 -19.82
C CYS A 705 31.12 2.01 -20.56
N VAL A 706 30.63 0.96 -21.21
CA VAL A 706 31.37 0.10 -22.14
C VAL A 706 30.43 -0.27 -23.30
N GLY A 707 30.73 0.21 -24.51
CA GLY A 707 29.90 -0.05 -25.69
C GLY A 707 28.50 0.53 -25.55
N ASN A 708 27.47 -0.33 -25.51
CA ASN A 708 26.07 0.06 -25.33
C ASN A 708 25.56 -0.21 -23.90
N VAL A 709 26.45 -0.46 -22.94
CA VAL A 709 26.12 -0.66 -21.53
C VAL A 709 26.54 0.57 -20.73
N TYR A 710 25.59 1.15 -19.99
CA TYR A 710 25.73 2.39 -19.24
C TYR A 710 25.28 2.20 -17.80
N GLY A 711 26.06 2.72 -16.86
CA GLY A 711 25.71 2.69 -15.45
C GLY A 711 25.93 4.04 -14.79
N THR A 712 24.93 4.58 -14.09
CA THR A 712 25.03 5.88 -13.42
C THR A 712 24.29 5.95 -12.09
N TYR A 713 24.76 6.81 -11.19
CA TYR A 713 24.07 7.19 -9.95
C TYR A 713 23.06 8.33 -10.11
N ILE A 714 23.01 8.97 -11.29
CA ILE A 714 22.14 10.10 -11.55
C ILE A 714 20.70 9.60 -11.78
N HIS A 715 19.84 9.82 -10.78
CA HIS A 715 18.40 9.76 -10.97
C HIS A 715 17.94 10.98 -11.75
N GLY A 716 16.99 10.80 -12.68
CA GLY A 716 16.55 11.83 -13.63
C GLY A 716 17.45 11.99 -14.87
N PHE A 717 18.35 11.05 -15.16
CA PHE A 717 19.24 11.11 -16.34
C PHE A 717 18.45 11.32 -17.66
N PHE A 718 17.23 10.77 -17.76
CA PHE A 718 16.35 10.88 -18.92
C PHE A 718 15.33 12.03 -18.83
N ASP A 719 15.45 12.95 -17.87
CA ASP A 719 14.48 14.03 -17.66
C ASP A 719 14.52 15.10 -18.76
N LYS A 720 15.62 15.17 -19.50
CA LYS A 720 15.78 16.12 -20.61
C LYS A 720 15.33 15.51 -21.93
N LYS A 721 14.50 16.26 -22.66
CA LYS A 721 14.02 15.87 -24.01
C LYS A 721 15.18 15.47 -24.91
N GLU A 722 16.27 16.22 -24.89
CA GLU A 722 17.41 16.02 -25.77
C GLU A 722 18.08 14.66 -25.57
N ILE A 723 18.16 14.18 -24.32
CA ILE A 723 18.73 12.86 -23.98
C ILE A 723 17.84 11.75 -24.55
N VAL A 724 16.55 11.75 -24.22
CA VAL A 724 15.58 10.74 -24.70
C VAL A 724 15.49 10.74 -26.22
N SER A 725 15.42 11.91 -26.83
CA SER A 725 15.29 12.04 -28.29
C SER A 725 16.50 11.46 -29.02
N THR A 726 17.71 11.68 -28.48
CA THR A 726 18.94 11.16 -29.08
C THR A 726 19.07 9.66 -28.88
N VAL A 727 18.78 9.15 -27.68
CA VAL A 727 18.79 7.71 -27.38
C VAL A 727 17.84 6.95 -28.31
N ILE A 728 16.59 7.41 -28.44
CA ILE A 728 15.61 6.79 -29.34
C ILE A 728 16.06 6.88 -30.80
N SER A 729 16.50 8.06 -31.25
CA SER A 729 16.99 8.25 -32.62
C SER A 729 18.12 7.29 -32.97
N ASP A 730 19.11 7.17 -32.10
CA ASP A 730 20.32 6.39 -32.39
C ASP A 730 20.06 4.89 -32.34
N ILE A 731 19.23 4.42 -31.40
CA ILE A 731 18.78 3.02 -31.37
C ILE A 731 17.91 2.72 -32.60
N SER A 732 16.94 3.58 -32.92
CA SER A 732 16.01 3.40 -34.04
C SER A 732 16.73 3.37 -35.39
N LYS A 733 17.70 4.26 -35.62
CA LYS A 733 18.51 4.28 -36.84
C LYS A 733 19.28 2.99 -37.06
N ASN A 734 19.84 2.41 -35.99
CA ASN A 734 20.58 1.15 -36.07
C ASN A 734 19.69 -0.05 -36.41
N GLN A 735 18.37 0.09 -36.22
CA GLN A 735 17.38 -0.97 -36.43
C GLN A 735 16.42 -0.70 -37.60
N GLY A 736 16.53 0.46 -38.27
CA GLY A 736 15.64 0.85 -39.36
C GLY A 736 14.22 1.27 -38.95
N LYS A 737 14.03 1.68 -37.68
CA LYS A 737 12.74 2.17 -37.15
C LYS A 737 12.62 3.69 -37.30
N ASN A 738 11.40 4.22 -37.35
CA ASN A 738 11.17 5.67 -37.47
C ASN A 738 10.23 6.18 -36.37
N ILE A 739 10.79 6.42 -35.19
CA ILE A 739 10.05 6.88 -34.01
C ILE A 739 10.08 8.40 -33.93
N SER A 740 8.90 9.04 -33.87
CA SER A 740 8.79 10.49 -33.70
C SER A 740 9.07 10.90 -32.25
N THR A 741 9.99 11.84 -32.04
CA THR A 741 10.33 12.39 -30.70
C THR A 741 9.81 13.81 -30.49
N GLN A 742 8.97 14.31 -31.40
CA GLN A 742 8.50 15.70 -31.37
C GLN A 742 7.68 16.03 -30.11
N ALA A 743 6.83 15.09 -29.68
CA ALA A 743 5.92 15.25 -28.54
C ALA A 743 6.62 15.25 -27.18
N VAL A 744 7.87 14.75 -27.09
CA VAL A 744 8.62 14.73 -25.84
C VAL A 744 8.86 16.15 -25.34
N LYS A 745 8.60 16.37 -24.06
CA LYS A 745 8.96 17.57 -23.32
C LYS A 745 9.97 17.19 -22.23
N ASP A 746 10.73 18.17 -21.77
CA ASP A 746 11.45 18.02 -20.50
C ASP A 746 10.47 17.60 -19.40
N TYR A 747 10.89 16.68 -18.55
CA TYR A 747 10.03 16.09 -17.52
C TYR A 747 9.38 17.15 -16.62
N SER A 748 10.14 18.20 -16.27
CA SER A 748 9.62 19.33 -15.49
C SER A 748 8.50 20.09 -16.19
N LEU A 749 8.61 20.32 -17.50
CA LEU A 749 7.56 20.98 -18.31
C LEU A 749 6.36 20.06 -18.51
N PHE A 750 6.58 18.76 -18.65
CA PHE A 750 5.51 17.78 -18.69
C PHE A 750 4.72 17.80 -17.38
N LYS A 751 5.39 17.66 -16.23
CA LYS A 751 4.77 17.76 -14.91
C LYS A 751 3.99 19.05 -14.71
N ASP A 752 4.58 20.19 -15.04
CA ASP A 752 3.91 21.49 -14.91
C ASP A 752 2.60 21.55 -15.73
N SER A 753 2.60 20.98 -16.95
CA SER A 753 1.39 20.90 -17.76
C SER A 753 0.32 19.96 -17.19
N GLN A 754 0.71 18.93 -16.43
CA GLN A 754 -0.23 18.07 -15.72
C GLN A 754 -0.87 18.80 -14.53
N TYR A 755 -0.10 19.65 -13.86
CA TYR A 755 -0.61 20.52 -12.79
C TYR A 755 -1.61 21.55 -13.33
N ASP A 756 -1.38 22.09 -14.53
CA ASP A 756 -2.33 23.00 -15.19
C ASP A 756 -3.66 22.31 -15.51
N ILE A 757 -3.62 21.07 -16.01
CA ILE A 757 -4.84 20.28 -16.27
C ILE A 757 -5.59 20.04 -14.97
N LEU A 758 -4.89 19.62 -13.90
CA LEU A 758 -5.47 19.42 -12.58
C LEU A 758 -6.16 20.68 -12.05
N ALA A 759 -5.47 21.83 -12.10
CA ALA A 759 -6.00 23.10 -11.62
C ALA A 759 -7.23 23.53 -12.40
N LYS A 760 -7.20 23.41 -13.73
CA LYS A 760 -8.32 23.76 -14.60
C LYS A 760 -9.57 22.93 -14.28
N GLU A 761 -9.44 21.60 -14.25
CA GLU A 761 -10.56 20.70 -14.00
C GLU A 761 -11.15 20.91 -12.59
N LEU A 762 -10.30 21.14 -11.58
CA LEU A 762 -10.77 21.43 -10.23
C LEU A 762 -11.44 22.79 -10.13
N LYS A 763 -10.92 23.82 -10.80
CA LYS A 763 -11.54 25.16 -10.83
C LYS A 763 -12.92 25.13 -11.49
N GLU A 764 -13.11 24.28 -12.49
CA GLU A 764 -14.41 24.07 -13.14
C GLU A 764 -15.38 23.23 -12.29
N SER A 765 -14.86 22.36 -11.41
CA SER A 765 -15.66 21.42 -10.62
C SER A 765 -15.99 21.90 -9.19
N LEU A 766 -15.23 22.86 -8.66
CA LEU A 766 -15.36 23.39 -7.30
C LEU A 766 -15.94 24.80 -7.31
N ASP A 767 -16.79 25.10 -6.33
CA ASP A 767 -17.25 26.44 -6.03
C ASP A 767 -16.14 27.24 -5.34
N MET A 768 -15.25 27.82 -6.16
CA MET A 768 -14.09 28.57 -5.68
C MET A 768 -14.48 29.84 -4.91
N ASP A 769 -15.57 30.51 -5.29
CA ASP A 769 -16.07 31.70 -4.58
C ASP A 769 -16.43 31.36 -3.13
N TYR A 770 -17.11 30.22 -2.93
CA TYR A 770 -17.40 29.71 -1.59
C TYR A 770 -16.13 29.35 -0.82
N ILE A 771 -15.14 28.74 -1.48
CA ILE A 771 -13.83 28.41 -0.89
C ILE A 771 -13.11 29.69 -0.41
N TYR A 772 -13.10 30.75 -1.21
CA TYR A 772 -12.52 32.04 -0.80
C TYR A 772 -13.27 32.65 0.37
N GLN A 773 -14.59 32.62 0.33
CA GLN A 773 -15.43 33.14 1.41
C GLN A 773 -15.16 32.43 2.74
N MET A 774 -15.05 31.09 2.76
CA MET A 774 -14.78 30.35 3.99
C MET A 774 -13.38 30.60 4.56
N MET A 775 -12.41 30.98 3.71
CA MET A 775 -11.07 31.41 4.12
C MET A 775 -11.04 32.89 4.55
N GLY A 776 -12.12 33.63 4.33
CA GLY A 776 -12.22 35.06 4.56
C GLY A 776 -11.34 35.86 3.60
N ILE A 777 -11.33 35.48 2.33
CA ILE A 777 -10.70 36.19 1.20
C ILE A 777 -11.85 36.81 0.37
N ASP A 778 -11.78 38.12 0.12
CA ASP A 778 -12.79 38.82 -0.68
C ASP A 778 -12.65 38.45 -2.17
N SER A 779 -13.71 37.92 -2.78
CA SER A 779 -13.77 37.44 -4.16
C SER A 779 -13.80 38.55 -5.23
N ASN A 780 -13.75 39.83 -4.86
CA ASN A 780 -13.76 40.99 -5.77
C ASN A 780 -12.36 41.52 -6.11
N ARG A 781 -11.36 40.65 -6.29
CA ARG A 781 -10.01 41.06 -6.71
C ARG A 781 -9.80 41.02 -8.22
#